data_AF-A0A3S1BHI9-F1
#
_entry.id   AF-A0A3S1BHI9-F1
#
_cell.length_a   1.000
_cell.length_b   1.000
_cell.length_c   1.000
_cell.angle_alpha   90.00
_cell.angle_beta   90.00
_cell.angle_gamma   90.00
#
_symmetry.space_group_name_H-M   'P 1'
#
loop_
_entity.id
_entity.type
_entity.pdbx_description
1 polymer ?
#
loop_
_entity_poly.entity_id
_entity_poly.type
_entity_poly.pdbx_seq_one_letter_code
_entity_poly.pdbx_strand_id
1 'polypeptide(L)'
;MSKSGNFRFPGTAVSTTRVSTKPDPDRHIEVRGSHRRSSMQRQVIPSLSSAPSHSHTGHAIHFQVEDPGQGGKTAKQTLSRRLVMSSIASLHELTDILDFKRKSTIVPKESIDHGKIRFAGDLMLSGSTTFAEGEMETLNFVESGLELCSGQTSRVCQPGDLSPDAIDDLWPWPWLSPKLTGTEYASSGAQPQTFRLQEQLPVCPLLTLTQALQAYTRSLRLFLKPQQFEHVQKLLDEFAKSNGQDFQESIAQEYRRQSLRDGTVSMGWLPHQVPKVTRCLTRLEAPLGNAAILPLAMWDLWPARDESQIDRAVILIQSCTEFARLIHSERLKVLEDEHGYPQCNHQFRKLFCSSKIPGTPTDGTHCFFKTMFEHSPRSTPRHIVVIRRGQMFSLDILCEQFLTIPALELRLSLKKIIEIADENTQILSSGVGILSSIDRDKWSETRLRLMETSEDNRECLQKLEEAMFVLTLDHMNGRAPDRLVGEALFADGFNRWYDKGLAFYMYRNGLFTVNVCSSLVDSSIVNHLLRFIHIRILEDTEKWDDEVYRKASRISRCVSSEVVNVNKTLSRISDMILDQYSCSTVEASVASQNERSHLCALLFDTDDDIERTISDAKISFAELSEDLSSATCQFYGFELDLLEDNDINVDAFAHMAMQLTFFKMYYRHPAVGTKVSMRRFYHGHFDTLITSTEESMAWCRAMLSEDSSLDHRRRLFLAAVGKHVQGLEEVRSGLGCFNHLSTLHEMAILEGDHQSADTLTDLSELAAGSPESLDMSCEGCAVHESLGVPVVVPPTLYSYGLGYLLARSLAVFTVCAWASYPGTCAENFARSLHSCIADLQKFLQRL
;
A
#
# COMPACT_ATOMS: atom_id res chain seq x y z
N MET A 1 28.07 -46.89 -26.60
CA MET A 1 28.23 -47.78 -25.43
C MET A 1 27.88 -46.94 -24.21
N SER A 2 26.68 -47.06 -23.62
CA SER A 2 26.26 -48.08 -22.63
C SER A 2 26.99 -47.93 -21.28
N LYS A 3 26.30 -47.85 -20.14
CA LYS A 3 25.16 -48.71 -19.75
C LYS A 3 23.91 -47.95 -19.27
N SER A 4 22.76 -48.59 -19.50
CA SER A 4 21.43 -48.26 -18.98
C SER A 4 21.05 -49.21 -17.83
N GLY A 5 20.07 -48.83 -17.00
CA GLY A 5 19.47 -49.71 -15.97
C GLY A 5 17.97 -49.44 -15.77
N ASN A 6 17.13 -50.34 -16.27
CA ASN A 6 15.66 -50.37 -16.10
C ASN A 6 15.25 -51.75 -15.55
N PHE A 7 14.10 -51.88 -14.88
CA PHE A 7 13.22 -53.05 -14.59
C PHE A 7 12.52 -52.76 -13.21
N ARG A 8 11.18 -52.69 -13.04
CA ARG A 8 10.10 -53.73 -13.12
C ARG A 8 10.30 -54.87 -12.10
N PHE A 9 9.30 -55.46 -11.43
CA PHE A 9 7.81 -55.44 -11.44
C PHE A 9 7.28 -55.94 -10.05
N PRO A 10 6.01 -56.36 -9.74
CA PRO A 10 4.76 -56.66 -10.49
C PRO A 10 3.64 -55.61 -10.17
N GLY A 11 2.31 -55.79 -10.12
CA GLY A 11 1.34 -56.90 -10.30
C GLY A 11 0.90 -57.62 -9.00
N THR A 12 -0.24 -58.33 -8.85
CA THR A 12 -1.44 -58.66 -9.68
C THR A 12 -2.39 -59.55 -8.82
N ALA A 13 -3.73 -59.65 -8.93
CA ALA A 13 -4.77 -59.03 -9.78
C ALA A 13 -6.22 -59.25 -9.21
N VAL A 14 -7.20 -58.47 -9.70
CA VAL A 14 -8.67 -58.72 -9.92
C VAL A 14 -9.49 -59.62 -8.97
N SER A 15 -10.63 -59.10 -8.47
CA SER A 15 -11.88 -59.86 -8.25
C SER A 15 -13.11 -58.94 -8.25
N THR A 16 -14.27 -59.41 -8.71
CA THR A 16 -15.55 -58.65 -8.76
C THR A 16 -16.75 -59.54 -8.44
N THR A 17 -17.71 -59.03 -7.66
CA THR A 17 -19.04 -59.65 -7.51
C THR A 17 -20.14 -58.59 -7.41
N ARG A 18 -21.20 -58.76 -8.20
CA ARG A 18 -22.44 -57.95 -8.13
C ARG A 18 -23.48 -58.64 -7.25
N VAL A 19 -24.32 -57.86 -6.59
CA VAL A 19 -25.73 -58.20 -6.32
C VAL A 19 -26.58 -56.94 -6.55
N SER A 20 -27.72 -57.07 -7.25
CA SER A 20 -28.73 -56.02 -7.44
C SER A 20 -29.82 -56.12 -6.36
N THR A 21 -30.64 -55.09 -6.09
CA THR A 21 -31.92 -54.87 -6.80
C THR A 21 -32.49 -53.43 -6.66
N LYS A 22 -33.50 -53.15 -7.48
CA LYS A 22 -34.44 -52.00 -7.54
C LYS A 22 -35.85 -52.60 -7.78
N PRO A 23 -36.99 -51.85 -7.79
CA PRO A 23 -37.33 -50.56 -7.17
C PRO A 23 -38.74 -50.50 -6.50
N ASP A 24 -39.13 -49.34 -5.91
CA ASP A 24 -40.50 -48.73 -5.86
C ASP A 24 -41.73 -49.47 -5.24
N PRO A 25 -42.91 -48.82 -5.03
CA PRO A 25 -43.23 -47.38 -4.81
C PRO A 25 -44.22 -47.09 -3.62
N ASP A 26 -44.62 -45.82 -3.47
CA ASP A 26 -45.89 -45.27 -2.93
C ASP A 26 -46.47 -45.64 -1.54
N ARG A 27 -46.75 -44.61 -0.71
CA ARG A 27 -48.14 -44.26 -0.27
C ARG A 27 -48.31 -42.92 0.49
N HIS A 28 -49.44 -42.27 0.19
CA HIS A 28 -50.01 -41.00 0.68
C HIS A 28 -50.54 -40.99 2.15
N ILE A 29 -51.06 -39.81 2.58
CA ILE A 29 -52.15 -39.55 3.58
C ILE A 29 -51.69 -39.54 5.08
N GLU A 30 -52.10 -38.63 5.99
CA GLU A 30 -53.12 -37.54 5.96
C GLU A 30 -52.79 -36.31 6.89
N VAL A 31 -53.79 -35.43 7.12
CA VAL A 31 -53.72 -34.10 7.79
C VAL A 31 -54.44 -34.08 9.15
N ARG A 32 -53.89 -33.36 10.16
CA ARG A 32 -54.54 -32.64 11.30
C ARG A 32 -53.47 -32.12 12.29
N GLY A 33 -53.69 -31.13 13.17
CA GLY A 33 -54.82 -30.20 13.29
C GLY A 33 -55.07 -29.66 14.72
N SER A 34 -54.97 -28.33 14.90
CA SER A 34 -55.54 -27.48 15.99
C SER A 34 -54.92 -27.36 17.40
N HIS A 35 -54.72 -26.09 17.80
CA HIS A 35 -54.97 -25.41 19.10
C HIS A 35 -54.54 -25.97 20.48
N ARG A 36 -53.92 -25.08 21.29
CA ARG A 36 -54.60 -24.35 22.39
C ARG A 36 -53.82 -23.12 22.93
N ARG A 37 -54.52 -22.22 23.65
CA ARG A 37 -54.02 -21.04 24.39
C ARG A 37 -54.36 -21.17 25.89
N SER A 38 -53.47 -20.76 26.80
CA SER A 38 -53.75 -20.21 28.16
C SER A 38 -52.49 -20.26 29.06
N SER A 39 -52.22 -19.43 30.08
CA SER A 39 -52.39 -17.98 30.38
C SER A 39 -52.27 -17.75 31.90
N MET A 40 -51.60 -16.68 32.36
CA MET A 40 -51.50 -16.24 33.78
C MET A 40 -50.66 -17.17 34.71
N GLN A 41 -50.20 -16.76 35.92
CA GLN A 41 -50.55 -15.61 36.79
C GLN A 41 -49.34 -15.07 37.62
N ARG A 42 -49.54 -14.00 38.42
CA ARG A 42 -48.52 -13.31 39.27
C ARG A 42 -48.73 -13.57 40.78
N GLN A 43 -47.66 -13.54 41.58
CA GLN A 43 -47.49 -12.97 42.95
C GLN A 43 -46.00 -13.15 43.38
N VAL A 44 -45.23 -12.37 44.16
CA VAL A 44 -45.33 -11.17 45.05
C VAL A 44 -44.81 -11.51 46.48
N ILE A 45 -43.58 -11.05 46.79
CA ILE A 45 -43.07 -10.36 48.01
C ILE A 45 -43.58 -10.84 49.40
N PRO A 46 -42.69 -11.21 50.35
CA PRO A 46 -42.15 -10.23 51.33
C PRO A 46 -40.68 -10.43 51.80
N SER A 47 -40.23 -9.56 52.71
CA SER A 47 -38.83 -9.37 53.19
C SER A 47 -38.75 -9.10 54.71
N LEU A 48 -37.54 -8.79 55.24
CA LEU A 48 -37.20 -8.38 56.64
C LEU A 48 -37.11 -9.53 57.68
N SER A 49 -36.32 -9.46 58.77
CA SER A 49 -35.11 -8.66 59.12
C SER A 49 -34.56 -9.05 60.51
N SER A 50 -33.24 -8.98 60.75
CA SER A 50 -32.66 -8.67 62.09
C SER A 50 -31.15 -8.33 62.04
N ALA A 51 -30.71 -7.52 63.02
CA ALA A 51 -29.31 -7.20 63.36
C ALA A 51 -29.19 -7.12 64.89
N PRO A 52 -28.00 -7.21 65.51
CA PRO A 52 -27.13 -6.03 65.80
C PRO A 52 -25.61 -6.38 65.72
N SER A 53 -24.59 -5.59 66.10
CA SER A 53 -24.23 -4.13 66.12
C SER A 53 -22.76 -4.05 66.63
N HIS A 54 -21.98 -2.96 66.66
CA HIS A 54 -22.12 -1.52 66.33
C HIS A 54 -21.07 -1.15 65.22
N SER A 55 -20.30 -0.05 65.12
CA SER A 55 -20.08 1.17 65.94
C SER A 55 -19.55 2.40 65.12
N HIS A 56 -18.69 3.21 65.76
CA HIS A 56 -18.09 4.49 65.35
C HIS A 56 -16.99 4.34 64.29
N THR A 57 -16.55 5.34 63.50
CA THR A 57 -16.94 6.75 63.19
C THR A 57 -16.13 7.13 61.93
N GLY A 58 -16.52 8.02 61.01
CA GLY A 58 -17.67 8.92 60.93
C GLY A 58 -17.24 10.37 60.72
N HIS A 59 -17.39 10.91 59.51
CA HIS A 59 -17.72 12.32 59.15
C HIS A 59 -17.86 12.43 57.61
N ALA A 60 -18.67 13.39 57.14
CA ALA A 60 -18.87 13.73 55.74
C ALA A 60 -18.96 15.27 55.59
N ILE A 61 -18.92 15.79 54.36
CA ILE A 61 -19.47 17.11 53.99
C ILE A 61 -19.73 17.16 52.46
N HIS A 62 -20.88 17.71 52.07
CA HIS A 62 -21.19 18.21 50.72
C HIS A 62 -21.14 19.75 50.77
N PHE A 63 -20.90 20.44 49.65
CA PHE A 63 -21.95 21.21 48.95
C PHE A 63 -21.45 22.02 47.72
N GLN A 64 -22.36 22.13 46.74
CA GLN A 64 -22.59 23.18 45.72
C GLN A 64 -21.45 23.93 44.97
N VAL A 65 -21.47 23.75 43.65
CA VAL A 65 -21.73 24.77 42.59
C VAL A 65 -21.10 26.17 42.72
N GLU A 66 -20.20 26.50 41.78
CA GLU A 66 -20.12 27.82 41.12
C GLU A 66 -19.42 27.70 39.74
N ASP A 67 -19.76 28.59 38.81
CA ASP A 67 -19.26 28.74 37.41
C ASP A 67 -19.64 30.18 36.96
N PRO A 68 -18.94 30.92 36.05
CA PRO A 68 -17.87 30.51 35.13
C PRO A 68 -16.58 31.37 35.16
N GLY A 69 -15.53 30.93 34.42
CA GLY A 69 -14.33 31.75 34.19
C GLY A 69 -13.40 31.23 33.07
N GLN A 70 -13.02 32.09 32.12
CA GLN A 70 -12.16 31.75 30.97
C GLN A 70 -10.65 31.77 31.29
N GLY A 71 -9.87 31.00 30.52
CA GLY A 71 -8.47 31.32 30.17
C GLY A 71 -7.42 30.27 30.58
N GLY A 72 -6.78 29.60 29.58
CA GLY A 72 -5.67 28.69 29.89
C GLY A 72 -5.26 27.62 28.86
N LYS A 73 -5.70 27.66 27.58
CA LYS A 73 -5.26 26.69 26.56
C LYS A 73 -3.99 27.15 25.84
N THR A 74 -2.84 26.50 26.11
CA THR A 74 -1.72 26.20 25.16
C THR A 74 -0.53 25.57 25.90
N ALA A 75 -0.51 24.23 26.09
CA ALA A 75 0.67 23.51 26.60
C ALA A 75 0.67 21.95 26.45
N LYS A 76 -0.37 21.32 25.88
CA LYS A 76 -0.65 19.88 26.16
C LYS A 76 -0.89 18.93 24.97
N GLN A 77 -0.74 19.35 23.71
CA GLN A 77 -1.02 18.49 22.54
C GLN A 77 0.23 17.91 21.84
N THR A 78 1.45 18.28 22.24
CA THR A 78 2.71 17.79 21.62
C THR A 78 3.26 16.50 22.25
N LEU A 79 2.40 15.67 22.86
CA LEU A 79 2.80 14.49 23.64
C LEU A 79 2.09 13.18 23.23
N SER A 80 1.15 13.24 22.27
CA SER A 80 0.30 12.11 21.88
C SER A 80 1.03 11.00 21.11
N ARG A 81 2.05 11.34 20.31
CA ARG A 81 2.83 10.39 19.47
C ARG A 81 3.76 9.44 20.26
N ARG A 82 3.48 9.18 21.53
CA ARG A 82 4.28 8.32 22.42
C ARG A 82 3.45 7.28 23.21
N LEU A 83 2.16 7.13 22.89
CA LEU A 83 1.19 6.41 23.74
C LEU A 83 0.13 5.60 22.97
N VAL A 84 0.20 5.51 21.64
CA VAL A 84 -0.88 4.93 20.79
C VAL A 84 -0.70 3.43 20.50
N MET A 85 0.44 2.83 20.86
CA MET A 85 0.70 1.37 20.69
C MET A 85 0.98 0.64 22.02
N SER A 86 0.68 1.25 23.17
CA SER A 86 0.77 0.61 24.49
C SER A 86 -0.57 0.70 25.21
N SER A 87 -1.34 -0.39 25.25
CA SER A 87 -2.69 -0.41 25.87
C SER A 87 -3.05 -1.77 26.47
N ILE A 88 -2.35 -2.14 27.55
CA ILE A 88 -2.86 -2.87 28.72
C ILE A 88 -1.86 -2.66 29.89
N ALA A 89 -2.33 -2.81 31.13
CA ALA A 89 -1.54 -2.87 32.38
C ALA A 89 -0.68 -1.64 32.80
N SER A 90 -1.35 -0.70 33.46
CA SER A 90 -0.95 -0.12 34.77
C SER A 90 0.41 0.60 34.95
N LEU A 91 0.32 1.92 35.11
CA LEU A 91 1.36 2.77 35.73
C LEU A 91 1.74 2.31 37.16
N HIS A 92 3.03 2.03 37.39
CA HIS A 92 3.89 2.55 38.48
C HIS A 92 5.38 2.31 38.09
N GLU A 93 6.33 2.95 38.77
CA GLU A 93 7.80 2.76 38.61
C GLU A 93 8.44 3.11 37.24
N LEU A 94 8.38 4.39 36.83
CA LEU A 94 9.22 4.95 35.75
C LEU A 94 9.86 6.31 36.12
N THR A 95 10.63 6.35 37.22
CA THR A 95 11.39 7.56 37.63
C THR A 95 12.85 7.57 37.20
N ASP A 96 13.52 6.42 37.09
CA ASP A 96 14.99 6.38 37.17
C ASP A 96 15.71 6.37 35.79
N ILE A 97 14.96 6.27 34.68
CA ILE A 97 15.53 6.16 33.32
C ILE A 97 15.74 7.54 32.63
N LEU A 98 15.12 8.61 33.14
CA LEU A 98 15.12 9.92 32.45
C LEU A 98 16.30 10.85 32.75
N ASP A 99 17.12 10.56 33.77
CA ASP A 99 18.03 11.56 34.34
C ASP A 99 19.39 11.71 33.61
N PHE A 100 19.70 10.85 32.63
CA PHE A 100 21.00 10.87 31.94
C PHE A 100 21.08 11.80 30.69
N LYS A 101 20.03 12.56 30.36
CA LYS A 101 20.02 13.46 29.17
C LYS A 101 19.49 14.89 29.43
N ARG A 102 19.78 15.49 30.59
CA ARG A 102 19.56 16.94 30.84
C ARG A 102 20.75 17.65 31.51
N LYS A 103 21.79 17.95 30.71
CA LYS A 103 22.84 18.94 31.06
C LYS A 103 23.24 19.84 29.88
N SER A 104 22.34 20.73 29.51
CA SER A 104 22.66 22.00 28.82
C SER A 104 21.55 23.00 29.11
N THR A 105 21.91 24.26 29.37
CA THR A 105 21.06 25.20 30.12
C THR A 105 19.98 25.87 29.27
N ILE A 106 18.78 26.04 29.85
CA ILE A 106 17.69 26.83 29.25
C ILE A 106 17.96 28.32 29.49
N VAL A 107 17.80 29.14 28.46
CA VAL A 107 17.61 30.60 28.56
C VAL A 107 16.14 30.90 28.25
N PRO A 108 15.41 31.68 29.07
CA PRO A 108 13.98 31.92 28.87
C PRO A 108 13.72 32.86 27.68
N LYS A 109 12.52 32.74 27.09
CA LYS A 109 12.00 33.70 26.11
C LYS A 109 11.39 34.90 26.82
N GLU A 110 11.68 36.11 26.33
CA GLU A 110 10.81 37.28 26.50
C GLU A 110 10.12 37.63 25.17
N SER A 111 9.04 38.41 25.26
CA SER A 111 8.12 38.70 24.16
C SER A 111 8.57 39.88 23.28
N ILE A 112 8.25 39.81 21.98
CA ILE A 112 8.31 40.95 21.06
C ILE A 112 6.95 41.09 20.36
N ASP A 113 6.39 42.28 20.43
CA ASP A 113 5.21 42.73 19.68
C ASP A 113 5.65 43.75 18.59
N HIS A 114 4.77 44.08 17.65
CA HIS A 114 5.10 44.81 16.42
C HIS A 114 5.49 46.28 16.66
N GLY A 115 6.75 46.66 16.38
CA GLY A 115 7.26 48.03 16.53
C GLY A 115 8.27 48.47 15.46
N LYS A 116 8.00 49.61 14.81
CA LYS A 116 8.86 50.29 13.80
C LYS A 116 10.09 51.02 14.43
N ILE A 117 11.12 51.26 13.60
CA ILE A 117 12.11 52.38 13.59
C ILE A 117 13.56 52.17 14.15
N ARG A 118 14.53 52.28 13.21
CA ARG A 118 15.88 52.92 13.18
C ARG A 118 16.89 52.85 14.37
N PHE A 119 18.08 52.33 14.02
CA PHE A 119 19.47 52.89 14.16
C PHE A 119 20.05 53.40 15.49
N ALA A 120 21.38 53.20 15.59
CA ALA A 120 22.33 53.60 16.65
C ALA A 120 22.14 52.87 18.00
N GLY A 121 23.18 52.68 18.81
CA GLY A 121 24.62 52.95 18.61
C GLY A 121 25.36 53.01 19.96
N ASP A 122 26.65 52.64 19.98
CA ASP A 122 27.58 52.75 21.12
C ASP A 122 27.20 51.99 22.42
N LEU A 123 28.04 51.90 23.46
CA LEU A 123 29.47 51.50 23.58
C LEU A 123 29.76 51.22 25.09
N MET A 124 30.84 50.51 25.44
CA MET A 124 31.53 50.33 26.77
C MET A 124 32.03 48.87 26.84
N LEU A 125 33.31 48.48 26.76
CA LEU A 125 34.59 48.95 27.33
C LEU A 125 34.81 48.73 28.84
N SER A 126 35.38 47.57 29.19
CA SER A 126 36.53 47.45 30.11
C SER A 126 37.17 46.05 29.93
N GLY A 127 38.49 45.86 29.98
CA GLY A 127 39.59 46.82 29.86
C GLY A 127 40.98 46.13 29.92
N SER A 128 41.92 46.57 29.06
CA SER A 128 43.39 46.76 29.28
C SER A 128 44.25 45.65 29.97
N THR A 129 45.49 45.31 29.58
CA THR A 129 46.54 45.86 28.66
C THR A 129 47.25 44.68 27.93
N THR A 130 48.25 44.78 27.02
CA THR A 130 49.26 45.82 26.72
C THR A 130 49.75 45.70 25.25
N PHE A 131 50.35 46.76 24.70
CA PHE A 131 50.81 46.88 23.30
C PHE A 131 52.27 46.42 23.05
N ALA A 132 52.55 46.11 21.78
CA ALA A 132 53.79 46.47 21.09
C ALA A 132 53.46 46.76 19.61
N GLU A 133 54.07 47.80 19.01
CA GLU A 133 53.77 48.27 17.65
C GLU A 133 54.86 47.85 16.65
N GLY A 134 54.53 47.79 15.35
CA GLY A 134 55.45 47.44 14.27
C GLY A 134 54.88 47.81 12.90
N GLU A 135 55.54 48.76 12.24
CA GLU A 135 55.10 49.58 11.10
C GLU A 135 54.66 48.83 9.82
N MET A 136 53.94 49.55 8.94
CA MET A 136 53.62 49.09 7.58
C MET A 136 54.82 49.32 6.64
N GLU A 137 55.08 48.40 5.71
CA GLU A 137 55.01 48.73 4.27
C GLU A 137 54.97 47.49 3.35
N THR A 138 54.69 47.75 2.08
CA THR A 138 54.29 46.80 1.02
C THR A 138 55.28 45.67 0.69
N LEU A 139 54.76 44.48 0.40
CA LEU A 139 55.37 43.55 -0.54
C LEU A 139 54.29 42.78 -1.32
N ASN A 140 54.33 42.85 -2.66
CA ASN A 140 53.41 42.13 -3.54
C ASN A 140 53.73 40.64 -3.59
N PHE A 141 52.70 39.79 -3.71
CA PHE A 141 52.83 38.50 -4.38
C PHE A 141 51.71 38.31 -5.41
N VAL A 142 52.05 37.63 -6.51
CA VAL A 142 51.32 37.66 -7.78
C VAL A 142 50.32 36.51 -7.91
N GLU A 143 49.24 36.75 -8.65
CA GLU A 143 48.24 35.76 -9.04
C GLU A 143 48.87 34.58 -9.81
N SER A 144 48.87 33.38 -9.22
CA SER A 144 48.78 32.09 -9.92
C SER A 144 48.73 30.94 -8.89
N GLY A 145 47.91 29.91 -9.05
CA GLY A 145 46.81 29.77 -10.00
C GLY A 145 46.05 28.46 -9.76
N LEU A 146 44.78 28.57 -9.39
CA LEU A 146 43.82 27.47 -9.46
C LEU A 146 42.53 28.08 -10.03
N GLU A 147 42.38 27.96 -11.34
CA GLU A 147 41.26 28.56 -12.06
C GLU A 147 39.94 27.98 -11.56
N LEU A 148 39.00 28.87 -11.25
CA LEU A 148 37.59 28.50 -11.21
C LEU A 148 37.21 28.03 -12.61
N CYS A 149 37.21 26.71 -12.82
CA CYS A 149 36.61 26.08 -13.98
C CYS A 149 35.11 26.41 -14.03
N SER A 150 34.81 27.57 -14.61
CA SER A 150 33.50 28.01 -15.07
C SER A 150 33.10 27.23 -16.33
N GLY A 151 33.24 25.92 -16.25
CA GLY A 151 32.98 24.94 -17.30
C GLY A 151 32.00 23.90 -16.77
N GLN A 152 30.73 24.06 -17.15
CA GLN A 152 29.63 23.14 -16.88
C GLN A 152 29.46 22.76 -15.39
N THR A 153 28.85 23.67 -14.63
CA THR A 153 27.87 23.22 -13.63
C THR A 153 26.84 22.35 -14.35
N SER A 154 26.81 21.06 -14.06
CA SER A 154 25.80 20.15 -14.61
C SER A 154 24.44 20.64 -14.14
N ARG A 155 23.61 21.13 -15.07
CA ARG A 155 22.20 21.41 -14.76
C ARG A 155 21.58 20.14 -14.19
N VAL A 156 20.75 20.30 -13.16
CA VAL A 156 19.72 19.31 -12.87
C VAL A 156 18.81 19.34 -14.09
N CYS A 157 18.92 18.32 -14.96
CA CYS A 157 18.17 18.27 -16.21
C CYS A 157 16.69 18.26 -15.90
N GLN A 158 16.03 19.41 -16.07
CA GLN A 158 14.58 19.45 -16.04
C GLN A 158 14.04 18.86 -17.36
N PRO A 159 12.76 18.52 -17.47
CA PRO A 159 12.20 17.95 -18.70
C PRO A 159 12.35 18.82 -19.98
N GLY A 160 12.80 20.09 -19.85
CA GLY A 160 13.16 20.97 -20.96
C GLY A 160 14.66 21.10 -21.26
N ASP A 161 15.55 20.38 -20.56
CA ASP A 161 17.00 20.31 -20.87
C ASP A 161 17.34 19.17 -21.84
N LEU A 162 16.43 18.19 -22.02
CA LEU A 162 16.51 17.18 -23.08
C LEU A 162 15.98 17.76 -24.40
N SER A 163 16.59 17.41 -25.53
CA SER A 163 15.99 17.69 -26.83
C SER A 163 14.71 16.84 -27.02
N PRO A 164 13.68 17.33 -27.72
CA PRO A 164 12.49 16.53 -28.01
C PRO A 164 12.81 15.20 -28.69
N ASP A 165 13.80 15.18 -29.58
CA ASP A 165 14.27 13.98 -30.28
C ASP A 165 14.84 12.93 -29.31
N ALA A 166 15.55 13.36 -28.26
CA ALA A 166 16.07 12.47 -27.22
C ALA A 166 14.99 11.97 -26.24
N ILE A 167 13.75 12.46 -26.35
CA ILE A 167 12.56 11.90 -25.68
C ILE A 167 11.81 10.95 -26.63
N ASP A 168 11.76 11.26 -27.94
CA ASP A 168 11.25 10.35 -28.97
C ASP A 168 12.09 9.04 -29.04
N ASP A 169 13.41 9.09 -28.84
CA ASP A 169 14.29 7.90 -28.78
C ASP A 169 14.04 7.01 -27.54
N LEU A 170 13.33 7.49 -26.52
CA LEU A 170 12.91 6.69 -25.36
C LEU A 170 11.61 5.90 -25.64
N TRP A 171 11.02 6.08 -26.82
CA TRP A 171 9.62 5.78 -27.10
C TRP A 171 9.42 4.89 -28.35
N PRO A 172 8.67 3.78 -28.28
CA PRO A 172 7.98 3.23 -27.11
C PRO A 172 8.98 2.76 -26.07
N TRP A 173 8.58 2.78 -24.79
CA TRP A 173 9.32 2.17 -23.69
C TRP A 173 9.92 0.81 -24.11
N PRO A 174 11.25 0.65 -24.24
CA PRO A 174 11.81 -0.50 -24.97
C PRO A 174 11.52 -1.89 -24.35
N TRP A 175 11.11 -1.93 -23.08
CA TRP A 175 10.64 -3.13 -22.40
C TRP A 175 9.16 -3.47 -22.69
N LEU A 176 8.36 -2.49 -23.08
CA LEU A 176 6.93 -2.64 -23.40
C LEU A 176 6.77 -2.85 -24.91
N SER A 177 6.95 -4.10 -25.32
CA SER A 177 6.86 -4.54 -26.71
C SER A 177 5.60 -3.97 -27.42
N PRO A 178 5.73 -3.25 -28.55
CA PRO A 178 4.58 -2.72 -29.28
C PRO A 178 3.77 -3.80 -30.04
N LYS A 179 4.00 -5.09 -29.72
CA LYS A 179 3.16 -6.21 -30.13
C LYS A 179 2.20 -6.67 -29.02
N LEU A 180 2.40 -6.22 -27.78
CA LEU A 180 1.55 -6.56 -26.64
C LEU A 180 0.12 -6.07 -26.92
N THR A 181 -0.88 -6.87 -26.54
CA THR A 181 -2.32 -6.57 -26.79
C THR A 181 -3.14 -6.95 -25.55
N GLY A 182 -4.32 -6.36 -25.37
CA GLY A 182 -5.22 -6.72 -24.27
C GLY A 182 -5.62 -8.21 -24.29
N THR A 183 -5.51 -8.85 -25.47
CA THR A 183 -5.68 -10.30 -25.65
C THR A 183 -4.63 -11.14 -24.91
N GLU A 184 -3.47 -10.58 -24.56
CA GLU A 184 -2.44 -11.30 -23.82
C GLU A 184 -2.81 -11.54 -22.36
N TYR A 185 -3.70 -10.74 -21.78
CA TYR A 185 -4.29 -11.02 -20.47
C TYR A 185 -5.42 -12.07 -20.55
N ALA A 186 -5.93 -12.38 -21.76
CA ALA A 186 -7.03 -13.31 -21.98
C ALA A 186 -6.55 -14.73 -22.33
N SER A 187 -7.21 -15.76 -21.78
CA SER A 187 -7.01 -17.15 -22.17
C SER A 187 -7.53 -17.42 -23.58
N SER A 188 -6.74 -18.11 -24.40
CA SER A 188 -7.09 -18.48 -25.78
C SER A 188 -8.18 -19.57 -25.90
N GLY A 189 -8.62 -20.14 -24.78
CA GLY A 189 -9.71 -21.12 -24.72
C GLY A 189 -10.90 -20.60 -23.91
N ALA A 190 -12.09 -21.15 -24.20
CA ALA A 190 -13.37 -20.79 -23.57
C ALA A 190 -13.63 -21.47 -22.21
N GLN A 191 -12.66 -22.19 -21.65
CA GLN A 191 -12.75 -22.82 -20.33
C GLN A 191 -12.23 -21.88 -19.24
N PRO A 192 -12.74 -21.94 -17.98
CA PRO A 192 -12.19 -21.18 -16.86
C PRO A 192 -10.69 -21.46 -16.68
N GLN A 193 -9.86 -20.42 -16.66
CA GLN A 193 -8.41 -20.52 -16.45
C GLN A 193 -7.90 -19.71 -15.24
N THR A 194 -8.50 -18.56 -14.89
CA THR A 194 -7.94 -17.62 -13.89
C THR A 194 -7.50 -18.27 -12.58
N PHE A 195 -8.29 -19.21 -12.06
CA PHE A 195 -8.05 -19.87 -10.79
C PHE A 195 -7.74 -21.38 -10.93
N ARG A 196 -7.51 -21.88 -12.16
CA ARG A 196 -7.37 -23.32 -12.47
C ARG A 196 -6.22 -24.02 -11.71
N LEU A 197 -5.17 -23.27 -11.38
CA LEU A 197 -3.99 -23.77 -10.64
C LEU A 197 -4.04 -23.39 -9.15
N GLN A 198 -5.08 -22.70 -8.68
CA GLN A 198 -5.12 -22.17 -7.32
C GLN A 198 -5.00 -23.29 -6.27
N GLU A 199 -5.74 -24.40 -6.44
CA GLU A 199 -5.64 -25.60 -5.59
C GLU A 199 -4.34 -26.41 -5.78
N GLN A 200 -3.55 -26.11 -6.81
CA GLN A 200 -2.30 -26.81 -7.14
C GLN A 200 -1.06 -26.09 -6.61
N LEU A 201 -1.21 -24.85 -6.10
CA LEU A 201 -0.10 -24.09 -5.52
C LEU A 201 0.33 -24.69 -4.17
N PRO A 202 1.63 -24.70 -3.86
CA PRO A 202 2.12 -25.15 -2.56
C PRO A 202 1.57 -24.26 -1.44
N VAL A 203 1.31 -24.84 -0.27
CA VAL A 203 1.03 -24.06 0.94
C VAL A 203 2.33 -23.46 1.46
N CYS A 204 2.30 -22.20 1.91
CA CYS A 204 3.47 -21.57 2.53
C CYS A 204 3.91 -22.40 3.75
N PRO A 205 5.17 -22.86 3.83
CA PRO A 205 5.64 -23.62 4.99
C PRO A 205 5.52 -22.76 6.26
N LEU A 206 5.26 -23.42 7.38
CA LEU A 206 5.45 -22.84 8.71
C LEU A 206 6.85 -23.24 9.16
N LEU A 207 7.72 -22.26 9.43
CA LEU A 207 9.06 -22.54 9.96
C LEU A 207 8.97 -23.19 11.35
N THR A 208 9.99 -23.95 11.73
CA THR A 208 10.16 -24.28 13.15
C THR A 208 10.51 -23.01 13.93
N LEU A 209 10.12 -22.94 15.22
CA LEU A 209 10.44 -21.81 16.09
C LEU A 209 11.94 -21.48 16.06
N THR A 210 12.80 -22.50 16.12
CA THR A 210 14.26 -22.35 16.03
C THR A 210 14.71 -21.72 14.71
N GLN A 211 14.15 -22.12 13.56
CA GLN A 211 14.47 -21.49 12.27
C GLN A 211 14.02 -20.04 12.20
N ALA A 212 12.83 -19.72 12.71
CA ALA A 212 12.29 -18.36 12.71
C ALA A 212 13.13 -17.42 13.59
N LEU A 213 13.43 -17.82 14.83
CA LEU A 213 14.26 -17.04 15.75
C LEU A 213 15.72 -16.92 15.27
N GLN A 214 16.26 -17.93 14.57
CA GLN A 214 17.58 -17.83 13.92
C GLN A 214 17.56 -16.90 12.71
N ALA A 215 16.54 -16.97 11.86
CA ALA A 215 16.37 -16.07 10.72
C ALA A 215 16.25 -14.61 11.18
N TYR A 216 15.50 -14.38 12.27
CA TYR A 216 15.42 -13.09 12.96
C TYR A 216 16.79 -12.66 13.48
N THR A 217 17.44 -13.47 14.32
CA THR A 217 18.78 -13.16 14.88
C THR A 217 19.81 -12.79 13.81
N ARG A 218 19.74 -13.40 12.60
CA ARG A 218 20.59 -13.02 11.45
C ARG A 218 20.35 -11.58 10.97
N SER A 219 19.10 -11.12 10.87
CA SER A 219 18.79 -9.76 10.38
C SER A 219 19.12 -8.67 11.41
N LEU A 220 18.95 -8.94 12.71
CA LEU A 220 19.19 -7.95 13.77
C LEU A 220 20.68 -7.60 13.99
N ARG A 221 21.57 -8.53 13.60
CA ARG A 221 22.99 -8.55 13.94
C ARG A 221 23.77 -7.27 13.57
N LEU A 222 23.34 -6.53 12.55
CA LEU A 222 24.01 -5.33 12.06
C LEU A 222 23.73 -4.07 12.89
N PHE A 223 22.61 -4.04 13.61
CA PHE A 223 22.07 -2.84 14.26
C PHE A 223 22.37 -2.82 15.77
N LEU A 224 22.57 -4.00 16.35
CA LEU A 224 22.81 -4.20 17.77
C LEU A 224 24.31 -4.16 18.10
N LYS A 225 24.68 -3.41 19.15
CA LYS A 225 26.02 -3.55 19.77
C LYS A 225 26.17 -4.95 20.39
N PRO A 226 27.39 -5.50 20.57
CA PRO A 226 27.57 -6.85 21.10
C PRO A 226 26.79 -7.16 22.39
N GLN A 227 26.74 -6.21 23.35
CA GLN A 227 25.97 -6.35 24.60
C GLN A 227 24.45 -6.37 24.38
N GLN A 228 23.95 -5.59 23.41
CA GLN A 228 22.53 -5.58 23.05
C GLN A 228 22.16 -6.85 22.29
N PHE A 229 23.05 -7.32 21.41
CA PHE A 229 22.90 -8.58 20.68
C PHE A 229 22.88 -9.78 21.65
N GLU A 230 23.78 -9.84 22.62
CA GLU A 230 23.79 -10.86 23.68
C GLU A 230 22.51 -10.83 24.52
N HIS A 231 22.01 -9.64 24.88
CA HIS A 231 20.74 -9.50 25.59
C HIS A 231 19.54 -9.96 24.75
N VAL A 232 19.47 -9.56 23.49
CA VAL A 232 18.41 -9.97 22.54
C VAL A 232 18.46 -11.48 22.26
N GLN A 233 19.66 -12.05 22.09
CA GLN A 233 19.82 -13.50 22.00
C GLN A 233 19.28 -14.18 23.26
N LYS A 234 19.60 -13.69 24.46
CA LYS A 234 19.07 -14.22 25.72
C LYS A 234 17.54 -14.15 25.80
N LEU A 235 16.91 -13.06 25.37
CA LEU A 235 15.44 -12.93 25.32
C LEU A 235 14.81 -13.92 24.34
N LEU A 236 15.38 -14.08 23.14
CA LEU A 236 14.93 -15.09 22.15
C LEU A 236 15.12 -16.51 22.69
N ASP A 237 16.21 -16.78 23.39
CA ASP A 237 16.52 -18.05 24.05
C ASP A 237 15.60 -18.33 25.25
N GLU A 238 15.07 -17.30 25.91
CA GLU A 238 14.11 -17.41 27.02
C GLU A 238 12.69 -17.65 26.47
N PHE A 239 12.27 -16.88 25.46
CA PHE A 239 11.02 -17.09 24.71
C PHE A 239 10.93 -18.49 24.07
N ALA A 240 12.06 -19.00 23.54
CA ALA A 240 12.14 -20.36 22.97
C ALA A 240 12.04 -21.49 24.02
N LYS A 241 12.16 -21.18 25.32
CA LYS A 241 12.10 -22.12 26.45
C LYS A 241 10.84 -21.93 27.31
N SER A 242 10.16 -20.79 27.19
CA SER A 242 8.82 -20.55 27.72
C SER A 242 7.76 -20.91 26.66
N ASN A 243 6.62 -20.22 26.72
CA ASN A 243 5.40 -20.49 25.95
C ASN A 243 5.58 -20.32 24.42
N GLY A 244 6.73 -19.87 23.91
CA GLY A 244 6.99 -19.75 22.47
C GLY A 244 6.84 -21.06 21.69
N GLN A 245 7.10 -22.21 22.32
CA GLN A 245 6.81 -23.53 21.73
C GLN A 245 5.31 -23.86 21.77
N ASP A 246 4.61 -23.48 22.82
CA ASP A 246 3.17 -23.69 22.94
C ASP A 246 2.41 -22.83 21.91
N PHE A 247 2.81 -21.57 21.70
CA PHE A 247 2.29 -20.72 20.62
C PHE A 247 2.59 -21.30 19.24
N GLN A 248 3.81 -21.81 19.02
CA GLN A 248 4.18 -22.52 17.79
C GLN A 248 3.26 -23.74 17.55
N GLU A 249 2.93 -24.49 18.60
CA GLU A 249 1.95 -25.58 18.52
C GLU A 249 0.52 -25.08 18.30
N SER A 250 0.07 -23.99 18.94
CA SER A 250 -1.23 -23.37 18.71
C SER A 250 -1.43 -22.93 17.25
N ILE A 251 -0.42 -22.30 16.63
CA ILE A 251 -0.43 -21.96 15.20
C ILE A 251 -0.56 -23.23 14.35
N ALA A 252 0.25 -24.25 14.64
CA ALA A 252 0.21 -25.52 13.91
C ALA A 252 -1.11 -26.28 14.13
N GLN A 253 -1.74 -26.17 15.29
CA GLN A 253 -3.04 -26.74 15.59
C GLN A 253 -4.17 -26.01 14.86
N GLU A 254 -4.18 -24.67 14.86
CA GLU A 254 -5.22 -23.90 14.17
C GLU A 254 -5.15 -24.10 12.64
N TYR A 255 -3.94 -24.11 12.08
CA TYR A 255 -3.68 -24.53 10.69
C TYR A 255 -4.26 -25.93 10.38
N ARG A 256 -4.05 -26.92 11.27
CA ARG A 256 -4.65 -28.26 11.15
C ARG A 256 -6.19 -28.22 11.26
N ARG A 257 -6.77 -27.40 12.15
CA ARG A 257 -8.23 -27.27 12.33
C ARG A 257 -8.90 -26.70 11.08
N GLN A 258 -8.35 -25.62 10.50
CA GLN A 258 -8.87 -25.00 9.29
C GLN A 258 -8.83 -25.99 8.12
N SER A 259 -7.69 -26.68 7.96
CA SER A 259 -7.50 -27.76 6.96
C SER A 259 -8.47 -28.95 7.11
N LEU A 260 -9.12 -29.13 8.26
CA LEU A 260 -10.10 -30.20 8.51
C LEU A 260 -11.57 -29.76 8.36
N ARG A 261 -11.85 -28.45 8.29
CA ARG A 261 -13.24 -27.93 8.18
C ARG A 261 -13.75 -27.88 6.75
N ASP A 262 -12.92 -27.42 5.81
CA ASP A 262 -13.39 -27.01 4.49
C ASP A 262 -13.30 -28.11 3.42
N GLY A 263 -12.84 -29.32 3.78
CA GLY A 263 -12.76 -30.51 2.91
C GLY A 263 -11.86 -30.37 1.67
N THR A 264 -11.13 -29.27 1.58
CA THR A 264 -10.35 -28.80 0.41
C THR A 264 -8.89 -28.59 0.80
N VAL A 265 -8.06 -28.12 -0.13
CA VAL A 265 -6.61 -28.01 0.06
C VAL A 265 -6.27 -27.14 1.28
N SER A 266 -5.43 -27.71 2.16
CA SER A 266 -4.99 -27.18 3.45
C SER A 266 -4.77 -25.65 3.43
N MET A 267 -5.72 -24.92 4.03
CA MET A 267 -5.66 -23.46 4.16
C MET A 267 -4.45 -23.06 4.98
N GLY A 268 -3.46 -22.42 4.35
CA GLY A 268 -2.20 -22.02 4.99
C GLY A 268 -2.37 -21.09 6.19
N TRP A 269 -1.36 -21.02 7.05
CA TRP A 269 -1.31 -20.03 8.13
C TRP A 269 -1.28 -18.58 7.59
N LEU A 270 -0.57 -18.37 6.48
CA LEU A 270 -0.36 -17.06 5.86
C LEU A 270 -1.64 -16.31 5.39
N PRO A 271 -2.63 -16.93 4.72
CA PRO A 271 -3.87 -16.26 4.33
C PRO A 271 -4.77 -15.77 5.48
N HIS A 272 -4.62 -16.30 6.69
CA HIS A 272 -5.19 -15.70 7.90
C HIS A 272 -4.28 -14.57 8.41
N GLN A 273 -2.97 -14.85 8.51
CA GLN A 273 -1.98 -13.94 9.08
C GLN A 273 -1.99 -12.54 8.45
N VAL A 274 -1.74 -12.41 7.15
CA VAL A 274 -1.52 -11.08 6.56
C VAL A 274 -2.80 -10.23 6.57
N PRO A 275 -3.96 -10.69 6.06
CA PRO A 275 -5.15 -9.85 6.01
C PRO A 275 -5.76 -9.55 7.38
N LYS A 276 -5.70 -10.49 8.33
CA LYS A 276 -6.27 -10.26 9.67
C LYS A 276 -5.28 -9.54 10.58
N VAL A 277 -4.10 -10.12 10.79
CA VAL A 277 -3.21 -9.77 11.89
C VAL A 277 -2.41 -8.50 11.56
N THR A 278 -1.74 -8.47 10.40
CA THR A 278 -0.89 -7.33 10.04
C THR A 278 -1.68 -6.14 9.45
N ARG A 279 -2.99 -6.31 9.17
CA ARG A 279 -3.81 -5.32 8.44
C ARG A 279 -5.18 -4.97 9.04
N CYS A 280 -5.85 -5.89 9.74
CA CYS A 280 -7.16 -5.62 10.36
C CYS A 280 -7.12 -5.41 11.88
N LEU A 281 -6.19 -6.04 12.61
CA LEU A 281 -5.99 -5.73 14.03
C LEU A 281 -5.39 -4.34 14.23
N THR A 282 -4.50 -3.88 13.33
CA THR A 282 -3.89 -2.54 13.46
C THR A 282 -4.97 -1.45 13.56
N ARG A 283 -4.80 -0.60 14.58
CA ARG A 283 -5.67 0.55 14.86
C ARG A 283 -5.18 1.83 14.16
N LEU A 284 -4.06 1.77 13.43
CA LEU A 284 -3.56 2.88 12.64
C LEU A 284 -4.60 3.38 11.64
N GLU A 285 -4.65 4.71 11.48
CA GLU A 285 -5.49 5.40 10.50
C GLU A 285 -5.27 4.80 9.10
N ALA A 286 -6.35 4.46 8.39
CA ALA A 286 -6.27 3.74 7.11
C ALA A 286 -5.34 4.40 6.05
N PRO A 287 -5.25 5.75 5.91
CA PRO A 287 -4.30 6.39 5.00
C PRO A 287 -2.84 5.99 5.25
N LEU A 288 -2.45 5.69 6.50
CA LEU A 288 -1.09 5.26 6.86
C LEU A 288 -0.82 3.80 6.50
N GLY A 289 -1.87 2.96 6.50
CA GLY A 289 -1.79 1.53 6.18
C GLY A 289 -2.01 1.18 4.69
N ASN A 290 -2.56 2.13 3.92
CA ASN A 290 -2.78 2.00 2.49
C ASN A 290 -1.49 2.19 1.69
N ALA A 291 -1.47 1.65 0.46
CA ALA A 291 -0.47 1.96 -0.54
C ALA A 291 -1.06 2.95 -1.56
N ALA A 292 -0.21 3.74 -2.20
CA ALA A 292 -0.61 4.53 -3.36
C ALA A 292 0.36 4.29 -4.53
N ILE A 293 -0.05 4.64 -5.74
CA ILE A 293 0.71 4.40 -6.97
C ILE A 293 0.62 5.63 -7.87
N LEU A 294 1.78 6.13 -8.33
CA LEU A 294 1.89 7.15 -9.37
C LEU A 294 2.18 6.45 -10.72
N PRO A 295 1.23 6.41 -11.66
CA PRO A 295 1.41 5.80 -12.98
C PRO A 295 2.24 6.68 -13.93
N LEU A 296 3.45 7.09 -13.50
CA LEU A 296 4.32 8.02 -14.23
C LEU A 296 4.59 7.56 -15.67
N ALA A 297 4.89 6.28 -15.87
CA ALA A 297 5.18 5.71 -17.19
C ALA A 297 3.93 5.65 -18.11
N MET A 298 2.74 5.96 -17.61
CA MET A 298 1.54 6.15 -18.42
C MET A 298 1.38 7.61 -18.88
N TRP A 299 1.95 8.59 -18.18
CA TRP A 299 1.71 10.01 -18.43
C TRP A 299 2.41 10.56 -19.68
N ASP A 300 3.41 9.87 -20.25
CA ASP A 300 4.00 10.30 -21.53
C ASP A 300 3.07 10.09 -22.74
N LEU A 301 2.20 9.06 -22.67
CA LEU A 301 1.04 8.87 -23.55
C LEU A 301 -0.20 9.64 -23.10
N TRP A 302 -0.35 9.82 -21.79
CA TRP A 302 -1.51 10.43 -21.13
C TRP A 302 -1.12 11.75 -20.45
N PRO A 303 -0.53 12.74 -21.17
CA PRO A 303 0.07 13.92 -20.55
C PRO A 303 -0.98 14.85 -19.96
N ALA A 304 -0.59 15.74 -19.05
CA ALA A 304 -1.49 16.75 -18.49
C ALA A 304 -2.11 17.60 -19.62
N ARG A 305 -3.44 17.55 -19.77
CA ARG A 305 -4.19 18.36 -20.73
C ARG A 305 -5.52 18.78 -20.11
N ASP A 306 -5.74 20.09 -20.02
CA ASP A 306 -6.99 20.67 -19.52
C ASP A 306 -8.22 20.19 -20.29
N GLU A 307 -9.36 20.15 -19.58
CA GLU A 307 -10.63 19.55 -20.02
C GLU A 307 -10.56 18.02 -20.24
N SER A 308 -9.36 17.43 -20.11
CA SER A 308 -9.00 16.01 -20.09
C SER A 308 -9.96 15.07 -19.38
N GLN A 309 -10.41 15.51 -18.20
CA GLN A 309 -10.87 14.67 -17.09
C GLN A 309 -11.96 13.66 -17.46
N ILE A 310 -12.96 14.06 -18.25
CA ILE A 310 -14.16 13.24 -18.46
C ILE A 310 -13.91 12.12 -19.46
N ASP A 311 -13.36 12.42 -20.64
CA ASP A 311 -13.05 11.39 -21.65
C ASP A 311 -12.03 10.37 -21.12
N ARG A 312 -11.07 10.84 -20.32
CA ARG A 312 -10.07 10.00 -19.65
C ARG A 312 -10.67 9.14 -18.54
N ALA A 313 -11.64 9.66 -17.77
CA ALA A 313 -12.41 8.85 -16.83
C ALA A 313 -13.27 7.78 -17.53
N VAL A 314 -13.86 8.08 -18.69
CA VAL A 314 -14.62 7.10 -19.49
C VAL A 314 -13.71 5.95 -19.96
N ILE A 315 -12.54 6.25 -20.52
CA ILE A 315 -11.57 5.22 -20.98
C ILE A 315 -11.07 4.37 -19.81
N LEU A 316 -10.79 4.99 -18.65
CA LEU A 316 -10.41 4.29 -17.43
C LEU A 316 -11.53 3.33 -16.96
N ILE A 317 -12.78 3.79 -16.93
CA ILE A 317 -13.94 2.96 -16.58
C ILE A 317 -14.06 1.76 -17.53
N GLN A 318 -14.01 1.98 -18.85
CA GLN A 318 -14.09 0.92 -19.86
C GLN A 318 -12.97 -0.12 -19.72
N SER A 319 -11.74 0.33 -19.47
CA SER A 319 -10.59 -0.55 -19.25
C SER A 319 -10.74 -1.38 -17.96
N CYS A 320 -11.22 -0.76 -16.87
CA CYS A 320 -11.50 -1.45 -15.62
C CYS A 320 -12.64 -2.47 -15.74
N THR A 321 -13.73 -2.16 -16.44
CA THR A 321 -14.84 -3.11 -16.63
C THR A 321 -14.48 -4.26 -17.55
N GLU A 322 -13.64 -4.05 -18.56
CA GLU A 322 -13.08 -5.14 -19.36
C GLU A 322 -12.20 -6.09 -18.54
N PHE A 323 -11.32 -5.55 -17.70
CA PHE A 323 -10.48 -6.36 -16.81
C PHE A 323 -11.33 -7.10 -15.77
N ALA A 324 -12.34 -6.43 -15.18
CA ALA A 324 -13.32 -7.06 -14.31
C ALA A 324 -14.08 -8.19 -15.02
N ARG A 325 -14.42 -8.04 -16.31
CA ARG A 325 -15.05 -9.08 -17.13
C ARG A 325 -14.12 -10.26 -17.41
N LEU A 326 -12.80 -10.05 -17.58
CA LEU A 326 -11.82 -11.15 -17.66
C LEU A 326 -11.75 -11.96 -16.35
N ILE A 327 -11.77 -11.29 -15.19
CA ILE A 327 -11.81 -11.97 -13.89
C ILE A 327 -13.17 -12.68 -13.69
N HIS A 328 -14.28 -11.99 -13.95
CA HIS A 328 -15.65 -12.49 -13.74
C HIS A 328 -15.95 -13.73 -14.57
N SER A 329 -15.52 -13.74 -15.85
CA SER A 329 -15.64 -14.90 -16.73
C SER A 329 -14.50 -15.92 -16.61
N GLU A 330 -13.62 -15.77 -15.60
CA GLU A 330 -12.43 -16.58 -15.35
C GLU A 330 -11.51 -16.81 -16.56
N ARG A 331 -11.43 -15.82 -17.46
CA ARG A 331 -10.57 -15.82 -18.66
C ARG A 331 -9.30 -14.98 -18.52
N LEU A 332 -9.07 -14.35 -17.37
CA LEU A 332 -7.74 -13.80 -17.05
C LEU A 332 -6.74 -14.98 -17.02
N LYS A 333 -5.56 -14.84 -17.63
CA LYS A 333 -4.54 -15.90 -17.58
C LYS A 333 -4.08 -16.16 -16.14
N VAL A 334 -3.58 -17.37 -15.89
CA VAL A 334 -2.73 -17.60 -14.72
C VAL A 334 -1.44 -16.82 -14.95
N LEU A 335 -1.00 -16.06 -13.95
CA LEU A 335 0.26 -15.34 -14.00
C LEU A 335 1.41 -16.24 -13.57
N GLU A 336 2.60 -15.98 -14.09
CA GLU A 336 3.83 -16.70 -13.79
C GLU A 336 4.89 -15.68 -13.33
N ASP A 337 5.87 -16.09 -12.52
CA ASP A 337 7.00 -15.24 -12.15
C ASP A 337 8.11 -15.19 -13.22
N GLU A 338 9.17 -14.44 -12.96
CA GLU A 338 10.32 -14.28 -13.86
C GLU A 338 11.10 -15.57 -14.17
N HIS A 339 10.76 -16.69 -13.51
CA HIS A 339 11.30 -18.02 -13.78
C HIS A 339 10.24 -19.02 -14.30
N GLY A 340 9.00 -18.56 -14.55
CA GLY A 340 7.90 -19.40 -15.03
C GLY A 340 7.13 -20.14 -13.91
N TYR A 341 7.32 -19.81 -12.63
CA TYR A 341 6.53 -20.43 -11.56
C TYR A 341 5.12 -19.82 -11.50
N PRO A 342 4.04 -20.62 -11.48
CA PRO A 342 2.68 -20.11 -11.45
C PRO A 342 2.41 -19.36 -10.13
N GLN A 343 1.71 -18.23 -10.23
CA GLN A 343 1.36 -17.36 -9.12
C GLN A 343 -0.11 -17.49 -8.71
N CYS A 344 -0.34 -17.23 -7.43
CA CYS A 344 -1.64 -17.05 -6.81
C CYS A 344 -2.39 -15.89 -7.46
N ASN A 345 -3.61 -16.18 -7.92
CA ASN A 345 -4.53 -15.23 -8.52
C ASN A 345 -5.69 -14.85 -7.58
N HIS A 346 -5.82 -15.47 -6.40
CA HIS A 346 -6.92 -15.21 -5.45
C HIS A 346 -7.21 -13.72 -5.21
N GLN A 347 -6.18 -12.89 -5.07
CA GLN A 347 -6.36 -11.45 -4.81
C GLN A 347 -7.12 -10.70 -5.93
N PHE A 348 -7.18 -11.21 -7.17
CA PHE A 348 -8.03 -10.64 -8.21
C PHE A 348 -9.53 -10.71 -7.86
N ARG A 349 -9.97 -11.66 -7.03
CA ARG A 349 -11.36 -11.65 -6.50
C ARG A 349 -11.63 -10.43 -5.63
N LYS A 350 -10.59 -9.88 -4.96
CA LYS A 350 -10.68 -8.71 -4.06
C LYS A 350 -10.38 -7.37 -4.76
N LEU A 351 -9.96 -7.36 -6.04
CA LEU A 351 -9.58 -6.15 -6.78
C LEU A 351 -10.75 -5.19 -7.04
N PHE A 352 -11.95 -5.74 -7.20
CA PHE A 352 -13.18 -4.98 -7.39
C PHE A 352 -14.23 -5.37 -6.34
N CYS A 353 -15.23 -4.52 -6.15
CA CYS A 353 -16.38 -4.74 -5.25
C CYS A 353 -15.94 -5.13 -3.83
N SER A 354 -14.96 -4.40 -3.28
CA SER A 354 -14.34 -4.71 -1.99
C SER A 354 -14.16 -3.47 -1.11
N SER A 355 -14.25 -3.66 0.20
CA SER A 355 -14.05 -2.64 1.22
C SER A 355 -13.50 -3.25 2.50
N LYS A 356 -12.59 -2.53 3.17
CA LYS A 356 -12.39 -2.69 4.61
C LYS A 356 -13.63 -2.15 5.31
N ILE A 357 -13.95 -2.69 6.47
CA ILE A 357 -15.04 -2.22 7.33
C ILE A 357 -14.42 -1.99 8.71
N PRO A 358 -14.52 -0.81 9.32
CA PRO A 358 -14.00 -0.59 10.66
C PRO A 358 -14.72 -1.49 11.66
N GLY A 359 -13.98 -2.02 12.63
CA GLY A 359 -14.54 -2.87 13.67
C GLY A 359 -13.60 -2.97 14.86
N THR A 360 -14.17 -3.23 16.04
CA THR A 360 -13.44 -3.22 17.32
C THR A 360 -13.51 -4.60 17.96
N PRO A 361 -12.37 -5.24 18.34
CA PRO A 361 -10.99 -4.78 18.19
C PRO A 361 -10.37 -5.11 16.81
N THR A 362 -11.15 -5.62 15.86
CA THR A 362 -10.66 -6.01 14.52
C THR A 362 -11.56 -5.47 13.41
N ASP A 363 -10.94 -4.93 12.38
CA ASP A 363 -11.63 -4.56 11.14
C ASP A 363 -12.04 -5.81 10.34
N GLY A 364 -13.09 -5.68 9.53
CA GLY A 364 -13.51 -6.68 8.55
C GLY A 364 -12.93 -6.41 7.16
N THR A 365 -12.73 -7.47 6.36
CA THR A 365 -12.51 -7.36 4.90
C THR A 365 -13.70 -7.95 4.17
N HIS A 366 -14.40 -7.13 3.38
CA HIS A 366 -15.59 -7.53 2.65
C HIS A 366 -15.33 -7.53 1.14
N CYS A 367 -15.83 -8.57 0.49
CA CYS A 367 -15.63 -8.85 -0.94
C CYS A 367 -16.95 -9.32 -1.55
N PHE A 368 -17.59 -8.43 -2.28
CA PHE A 368 -18.90 -8.62 -2.92
C PHE A 368 -18.76 -9.09 -4.38
N PHE A 369 -17.54 -9.13 -4.92
CA PHE A 369 -17.27 -9.66 -6.24
C PHE A 369 -17.49 -11.18 -6.29
N LYS A 370 -18.11 -11.64 -7.38
CA LYS A 370 -18.30 -13.05 -7.71
C LYS A 370 -17.92 -13.33 -9.16
N THR A 371 -17.37 -14.52 -9.43
CA THR A 371 -17.22 -15.03 -10.80
C THR A 371 -18.50 -15.71 -11.28
N MET A 372 -18.70 -15.82 -12.60
CA MET A 372 -19.90 -16.43 -13.18
C MET A 372 -20.08 -17.94 -12.88
N PHE A 373 -19.10 -18.55 -12.20
CA PHE A 373 -19.12 -19.96 -11.79
C PHE A 373 -19.36 -20.13 -10.27
N GLU A 374 -19.31 -19.05 -9.48
CA GLU A 374 -19.68 -19.08 -8.06
C GLU A 374 -21.20 -19.17 -7.89
N HIS A 375 -21.66 -20.25 -7.25
CA HIS A 375 -23.09 -20.49 -7.01
C HIS A 375 -23.58 -19.63 -5.83
N SER A 376 -23.96 -18.38 -6.12
CA SER A 376 -24.40 -17.37 -5.14
C SER A 376 -25.83 -16.90 -5.39
N PRO A 377 -26.66 -16.68 -4.36
CA PRO A 377 -27.99 -16.06 -4.49
C PRO A 377 -27.93 -14.53 -4.69
N ARG A 378 -26.75 -13.91 -4.56
CA ARG A 378 -26.49 -12.49 -4.89
C ARG A 378 -25.56 -12.39 -6.10
N SER A 379 -25.90 -11.51 -7.04
CA SER A 379 -25.06 -11.14 -8.18
C SER A 379 -23.92 -10.18 -7.78
N THR A 380 -22.90 -10.09 -8.64
CA THR A 380 -21.82 -9.10 -8.51
C THR A 380 -22.36 -7.67 -8.67
N PRO A 381 -21.97 -6.71 -7.81
CA PRO A 381 -22.29 -5.29 -7.99
C PRO A 381 -21.85 -4.71 -9.34
N ARG A 382 -22.62 -3.76 -9.87
CA ARG A 382 -22.47 -3.20 -11.23
C ARG A 382 -22.12 -1.71 -11.28
N HIS A 383 -22.05 -1.06 -10.13
CA HIS A 383 -21.86 0.37 -9.97
C HIS A 383 -20.48 0.74 -9.42
N ILE A 384 -20.07 1.99 -9.64
CA ILE A 384 -18.99 2.67 -8.91
C ILE A 384 -19.58 3.74 -7.99
N VAL A 385 -18.79 4.22 -7.02
CA VAL A 385 -19.05 5.54 -6.42
C VAL A 385 -18.10 6.56 -7.04
N VAL A 386 -18.69 7.65 -7.54
CA VAL A 386 -17.98 8.84 -8.01
C VAL A 386 -18.01 9.88 -6.90
N ILE A 387 -16.87 10.49 -6.56
CA ILE A 387 -16.77 11.55 -5.54
C ILE A 387 -16.33 12.87 -6.19
N ARG A 388 -17.06 13.95 -5.90
CA ARG A 388 -16.77 15.31 -6.37
C ARG A 388 -17.06 16.32 -5.26
N ARG A 389 -16.04 17.04 -4.79
CA ARG A 389 -16.13 18.01 -3.68
C ARG A 389 -16.80 17.42 -2.42
N GLY A 390 -16.43 16.19 -2.06
CA GLY A 390 -17.00 15.46 -0.92
C GLY A 390 -18.43 14.93 -1.11
N GLN A 391 -19.10 15.28 -2.22
CA GLN A 391 -20.39 14.71 -2.60
C GLN A 391 -20.18 13.37 -3.30
N MET A 392 -20.98 12.37 -2.96
CA MET A 392 -20.85 11.00 -3.45
C MET A 392 -22.03 10.60 -4.33
N PHE A 393 -21.75 9.88 -5.41
CA PHE A 393 -22.76 9.44 -6.38
C PHE A 393 -22.54 7.99 -6.76
N SER A 394 -23.53 7.12 -6.55
CA SER A 394 -23.56 5.78 -7.13
C SER A 394 -23.92 5.88 -8.62
N LEU A 395 -23.10 5.26 -9.48
CA LEU A 395 -23.31 5.21 -10.92
C LEU A 395 -23.16 3.76 -11.39
N ASP A 396 -24.24 3.15 -11.90
CA ASP A 396 -24.17 1.89 -12.65
C ASP A 396 -23.30 2.08 -13.89
N ILE A 397 -22.32 1.19 -14.11
CA ILE A 397 -21.39 1.22 -15.26
C ILE A 397 -21.39 -0.08 -16.08
N LEU A 398 -22.08 -1.11 -15.58
CA LEU A 398 -22.30 -2.38 -16.26
C LEU A 398 -23.81 -2.65 -16.44
N CYS A 399 -24.21 -3.18 -17.59
CA CYS A 399 -25.54 -3.75 -17.77
C CYS A 399 -25.68 -5.11 -17.05
N GLU A 400 -26.89 -5.69 -17.03
CA GLU A 400 -27.16 -6.97 -16.36
C GLU A 400 -26.32 -8.14 -16.91
N GLN A 401 -25.86 -8.06 -18.16
CA GLN A 401 -24.99 -9.04 -18.82
C GLN A 401 -23.50 -8.84 -18.50
N PHE A 402 -23.16 -7.98 -17.54
CA PHE A 402 -21.78 -7.64 -17.14
C PHE A 402 -20.93 -7.06 -18.29
N LEU A 403 -21.57 -6.31 -19.19
CA LEU A 403 -20.93 -5.52 -20.25
C LEU A 403 -20.99 -4.03 -19.91
N THR A 404 -19.99 -3.25 -20.30
CA THR A 404 -19.92 -1.80 -20.05
C THR A 404 -21.07 -1.06 -20.73
N ILE A 405 -21.70 -0.10 -20.04
CA ILE A 405 -22.69 0.78 -20.66
C ILE A 405 -22.01 1.72 -21.70
N PRO A 406 -22.75 2.26 -22.69
CA PRO A 406 -22.17 3.06 -23.77
C PRO A 406 -21.32 4.25 -23.30
N ALA A 407 -20.18 4.47 -23.96
CA ALA A 407 -19.24 5.56 -23.62
C ALA A 407 -19.86 6.98 -23.66
N LEU A 408 -20.92 7.18 -24.47
CA LEU A 408 -21.69 8.42 -24.48
C LEU A 408 -22.51 8.60 -23.19
N GLU A 409 -23.09 7.53 -22.67
CA GLU A 409 -23.89 7.52 -21.45
C GLU A 409 -23.00 7.74 -20.21
N LEU A 410 -21.83 7.09 -20.17
CA LEU A 410 -20.79 7.39 -19.16
C LEU A 410 -20.39 8.87 -19.20
N ARG A 411 -20.07 9.41 -20.38
CA ARG A 411 -19.68 10.82 -20.56
C ARG A 411 -20.76 11.79 -20.07
N LEU A 412 -22.02 11.55 -20.42
CA LEU A 412 -23.15 12.39 -19.99
C LEU A 412 -23.40 12.28 -18.48
N SER A 413 -23.28 11.08 -17.91
CA SER A 413 -23.47 10.85 -16.46
C SER A 413 -22.37 11.52 -15.64
N LEU A 414 -21.10 11.43 -16.07
CA LEU A 414 -19.97 12.10 -15.43
C LEU A 414 -20.03 13.63 -15.56
N LYS A 415 -20.51 14.16 -16.69
CA LYS A 415 -20.81 15.60 -16.84
C LYS A 415 -21.87 16.06 -15.84
N LYS A 416 -23.00 15.35 -15.78
CA LYS A 416 -24.10 15.63 -14.84
C LYS A 416 -23.67 15.58 -13.38
N ILE A 417 -22.75 14.67 -13.00
CA ILE A 417 -22.16 14.63 -11.66
C ILE A 417 -21.35 15.91 -11.37
N ILE A 418 -20.50 16.35 -12.30
CA ILE A 418 -19.71 17.58 -12.13
C ILE A 418 -20.62 18.81 -12.07
N GLU A 419 -21.63 18.90 -12.93
CA GLU A 419 -22.63 19.97 -12.96
C GLU A 419 -23.36 20.08 -11.61
N ILE A 420 -23.99 19.00 -11.15
CA ILE A 420 -24.71 18.97 -9.86
C ILE A 420 -23.77 19.37 -8.70
N ALA A 421 -22.55 18.84 -8.65
CA ALA A 421 -21.68 19.01 -7.51
C ALA A 421 -20.93 20.36 -7.47
N ASP A 422 -20.62 20.96 -8.62
CA ASP A 422 -20.04 22.30 -8.70
C ASP A 422 -21.12 23.40 -8.55
N GLU A 423 -22.40 23.11 -8.80
CA GLU A 423 -23.52 23.98 -8.43
C GLU A 423 -23.86 23.90 -6.93
N ASN A 424 -24.01 22.70 -6.36
CA ASN A 424 -24.59 22.48 -5.03
C ASN A 424 -23.54 22.32 -3.91
N THR A 425 -22.43 23.07 -4.01
CA THR A 425 -21.18 22.88 -3.21
C THR A 425 -21.33 22.81 -1.69
N GLN A 426 -22.40 23.38 -1.11
CA GLN A 426 -22.67 23.36 0.33
C GLN A 426 -23.84 22.46 0.76
N ILE A 427 -24.68 21.98 -0.18
CA ILE A 427 -25.99 21.39 0.14
C ILE A 427 -25.94 19.87 0.23
N LEU A 428 -25.15 19.22 -0.64
CA LEU A 428 -25.16 17.75 -0.80
C LEU A 428 -23.94 17.05 -0.17
N SER A 429 -23.07 17.79 0.51
CA SER A 429 -21.84 17.26 1.12
C SER A 429 -21.96 17.19 2.65
N SER A 430 -22.34 16.03 3.16
CA SER A 430 -22.23 15.71 4.60
C SER A 430 -20.78 15.74 5.10
N GLY A 431 -19.80 15.51 4.22
CA GLY A 431 -18.38 15.39 4.58
C GLY A 431 -17.99 14.05 5.21
N VAL A 432 -18.90 13.06 5.20
CA VAL A 432 -18.69 11.70 5.73
C VAL A 432 -17.43 11.00 5.16
N GLY A 433 -16.96 11.38 3.97
CA GLY A 433 -15.77 10.80 3.33
C GLY A 433 -14.52 10.75 4.22
N ILE A 434 -14.28 11.83 4.98
CA ILE A 434 -13.10 11.95 5.86
C ILE A 434 -13.18 11.04 7.10
N LEU A 435 -14.35 10.50 7.43
CA LEU A 435 -14.47 9.54 8.55
C LEU A 435 -13.74 8.23 8.24
N SER A 436 -13.51 7.90 6.97
CA SER A 436 -12.65 6.77 6.59
C SER A 436 -11.16 6.98 6.91
N SER A 437 -10.75 8.21 7.27
CA SER A 437 -9.34 8.57 7.52
C SER A 437 -8.93 8.58 9.00
N ILE A 438 -9.85 8.39 9.95
CA ILE A 438 -9.57 8.52 11.40
C ILE A 438 -9.17 7.17 12.03
N ASP A 439 -8.85 7.22 13.32
CA ASP A 439 -8.66 6.05 14.20
C ASP A 439 -9.74 4.97 13.97
N ARG A 440 -9.32 3.71 13.98
CA ARG A 440 -10.18 2.59 13.54
C ARG A 440 -11.28 2.25 14.53
N ASP A 441 -11.10 2.51 15.82
CA ASP A 441 -12.15 2.31 16.83
C ASP A 441 -13.11 3.51 16.88
N LYS A 442 -12.61 4.76 16.76
CA LYS A 442 -13.49 5.93 16.58
C LYS A 442 -14.32 5.83 15.31
N TRP A 443 -13.75 5.29 14.21
CA TRP A 443 -14.51 5.05 12.97
C TRP A 443 -15.51 3.89 13.11
N SER A 444 -15.16 2.83 13.83
CA SER A 444 -16.06 1.72 14.17
C SER A 444 -17.33 2.23 14.90
N GLU A 445 -17.15 3.03 15.95
CA GLU A 445 -18.25 3.69 16.68
C GLU A 445 -19.04 4.65 15.77
N THR A 446 -18.35 5.55 15.05
CA THR A 446 -19.02 6.57 14.24
C THR A 446 -19.79 5.97 13.05
N ARG A 447 -19.30 4.89 12.44
CA ARG A 447 -20.01 4.16 11.36
C ARG A 447 -21.26 3.47 11.91
N LEU A 448 -21.21 2.86 13.09
CA LEU A 448 -22.40 2.30 13.74
C LEU A 448 -23.44 3.38 14.03
N ARG A 449 -23.02 4.52 14.59
CA ARG A 449 -23.92 5.66 14.85
C ARG A 449 -24.54 6.21 13.57
N LEU A 450 -23.75 6.37 12.49
CA LEU A 450 -24.25 6.80 11.17
C LEU A 450 -25.33 5.83 10.63
N MET A 451 -25.17 4.51 10.83
CA MET A 451 -26.20 3.53 10.51
C MET A 451 -27.44 3.63 11.42
N GLU A 452 -27.34 4.17 12.63
CA GLU A 452 -28.47 4.34 13.55
C GLU A 452 -29.23 5.65 13.32
N THR A 453 -28.62 6.67 12.69
CA THR A 453 -29.27 7.94 12.33
C THR A 453 -30.40 7.76 11.31
N SER A 454 -30.21 6.95 10.25
CA SER A 454 -31.27 6.64 9.27
C SER A 454 -31.02 5.31 8.52
N GLU A 455 -32.08 4.77 7.89
CA GLU A 455 -31.95 3.61 7.01
C GLU A 455 -31.30 4.00 5.66
N ASP A 456 -31.53 5.23 5.19
CA ASP A 456 -30.92 5.77 3.97
C ASP A 456 -29.38 5.83 4.10
N ASN A 457 -28.85 6.13 5.29
CA ASN A 457 -27.43 5.98 5.61
C ASN A 457 -26.91 4.54 5.46
N ARG A 458 -27.73 3.53 5.79
CA ARG A 458 -27.36 2.11 5.61
C ARG A 458 -27.30 1.74 4.14
N GLU A 459 -28.26 2.19 3.33
CA GLU A 459 -28.23 1.98 1.87
C GLU A 459 -27.05 2.73 1.23
N CYS A 460 -26.73 3.94 1.69
CA CYS A 460 -25.59 4.71 1.19
C CYS A 460 -24.23 4.08 1.55
N LEU A 461 -24.05 3.61 2.79
CA LEU A 461 -22.88 2.82 3.18
C LEU A 461 -22.80 1.51 2.37
N GLN A 462 -23.90 0.77 2.21
CA GLN A 462 -23.90 -0.46 1.43
C GLN A 462 -23.49 -0.21 -0.03
N LYS A 463 -24.04 0.82 -0.69
CA LYS A 463 -23.62 1.18 -2.07
C LYS A 463 -22.13 1.52 -2.14
N LEU A 464 -21.61 2.27 -1.17
CA LEU A 464 -20.20 2.67 -1.10
C LEU A 464 -19.27 1.47 -0.85
N GLU A 465 -19.67 0.52 -0.01
CA GLU A 465 -18.94 -0.70 0.32
C GLU A 465 -18.99 -1.73 -0.81
N GLU A 466 -20.13 -1.89 -1.49
CA GLU A 466 -20.35 -2.85 -2.59
C GLU A 466 -19.78 -2.40 -3.95
N ALA A 467 -19.64 -1.09 -4.20
CA ALA A 467 -19.20 -0.53 -5.48
C ALA A 467 -17.91 -1.16 -6.04
N MET A 468 -17.80 -1.30 -7.37
CA MET A 468 -16.64 -1.90 -8.04
C MET A 468 -15.31 -1.24 -7.64
N PHE A 469 -15.26 0.09 -7.66
CA PHE A 469 -14.16 0.93 -7.20
C PHE A 469 -14.69 2.33 -6.87
N VAL A 470 -13.84 3.18 -6.28
CA VAL A 470 -14.12 4.62 -6.12
C VAL A 470 -13.40 5.41 -7.22
N LEU A 471 -14.10 6.36 -7.84
CA LEU A 471 -13.53 7.31 -8.79
C LEU A 471 -13.71 8.73 -8.25
N THR A 472 -12.62 9.41 -7.92
CA THR A 472 -12.67 10.83 -7.57
C THR A 472 -12.44 11.69 -8.80
N LEU A 473 -13.28 12.69 -9.00
CA LEU A 473 -13.13 13.73 -10.02
C LEU A 473 -12.63 15.01 -9.34
N ASP A 474 -11.31 15.13 -9.11
CA ASP A 474 -10.74 16.29 -8.43
C ASP A 474 -10.90 17.57 -9.26
N HIS A 475 -11.21 18.69 -8.60
CA HIS A 475 -11.43 19.98 -9.26
C HIS A 475 -10.14 20.75 -9.57
N MET A 476 -9.01 20.27 -9.02
CA MET A 476 -7.66 20.80 -9.21
C MET A 476 -6.94 20.06 -10.34
N ASN A 477 -6.01 20.75 -10.99
CA ASN A 477 -5.08 20.12 -11.93
C ASN A 477 -4.00 19.36 -11.14
N GLY A 478 -3.70 18.13 -11.59
CA GLY A 478 -2.62 17.32 -11.05
C GLY A 478 -1.29 18.03 -11.27
N ARG A 479 -0.48 18.09 -10.22
CA ARG A 479 0.69 18.97 -10.13
C ARG A 479 1.97 18.27 -10.63
N ALA A 480 3.14 18.87 -10.39
CA ALA A 480 4.42 18.19 -10.61
C ALA A 480 4.50 16.88 -9.79
N PRO A 481 5.22 15.84 -10.25
CA PRO A 481 5.24 14.52 -9.62
C PRO A 481 5.45 14.53 -8.10
N ASP A 482 6.36 15.37 -7.59
CA ASP A 482 6.66 15.51 -6.16
C ASP A 482 5.41 15.76 -5.30
N ARG A 483 4.48 16.61 -5.77
CA ARG A 483 3.23 16.91 -5.06
C ARG A 483 2.17 15.83 -5.26
N LEU A 484 2.20 15.15 -6.41
CA LEU A 484 1.31 14.03 -6.66
C LEU A 484 1.62 12.83 -5.76
N VAL A 485 2.84 12.70 -5.22
CA VAL A 485 3.18 11.69 -4.19
C VAL A 485 2.29 11.87 -2.95
N GLY A 486 2.23 13.08 -2.39
CA GLY A 486 1.36 13.39 -1.24
C GLY A 486 -0.13 13.39 -1.58
N GLU A 487 -0.52 13.86 -2.78
CA GLU A 487 -1.93 13.87 -3.23
C GLU A 487 -2.47 12.46 -3.58
N ALA A 488 -1.60 11.47 -3.80
CA ALA A 488 -1.95 10.05 -3.97
C ALA A 488 -2.18 9.32 -2.63
N LEU A 489 -1.46 9.72 -1.59
CA LEU A 489 -1.62 9.18 -0.23
C LEU A 489 -2.79 9.85 0.52
N PHE A 490 -2.79 11.18 0.62
CA PHE A 490 -3.61 11.93 1.58
C PHE A 490 -4.50 13.01 0.94
N ALA A 491 -3.95 13.87 0.07
CA ALA A 491 -4.68 15.02 -0.51
C ALA A 491 -5.47 15.84 0.54
N ASP A 492 -6.80 15.95 0.39
CA ASP A 492 -7.67 16.72 1.29
C ASP A 492 -8.46 15.86 2.29
N GLY A 493 -8.41 14.53 2.18
CA GLY A 493 -9.19 13.56 2.98
C GLY A 493 -10.71 13.59 2.76
N PHE A 494 -11.25 14.73 2.34
CA PHE A 494 -12.66 15.04 2.15
C PHE A 494 -13.20 14.50 0.82
N ASN A 495 -12.41 14.57 -0.26
CA ASN A 495 -12.78 14.06 -1.58
C ASN A 495 -12.24 12.63 -1.78
N ARG A 496 -12.29 11.78 -0.74
CA ARG A 496 -11.58 10.49 -0.62
C ARG A 496 -12.43 9.44 0.12
N TRP A 497 -12.06 8.16 -0.02
CA TRP A 497 -12.59 7.04 0.78
C TRP A 497 -11.52 5.94 0.95
N TYR A 498 -10.88 5.88 2.12
CA TYR A 498 -9.67 5.07 2.33
C TYR A 498 -9.92 3.58 2.54
N ASP A 499 -11.14 3.21 2.93
CA ASP A 499 -11.51 1.80 3.14
C ASP A 499 -11.69 1.02 1.83
N LYS A 500 -11.72 1.67 0.66
CA LYS A 500 -11.94 0.98 -0.62
C LYS A 500 -10.73 0.18 -1.07
N GLY A 501 -10.95 -1.06 -1.55
CA GLY A 501 -9.87 -1.88 -2.13
C GLY A 501 -9.12 -1.20 -3.28
N LEU A 502 -9.84 -0.44 -4.10
CA LEU A 502 -9.30 0.31 -5.23
C LEU A 502 -9.99 1.68 -5.35
N ALA A 503 -9.20 2.75 -5.39
CA ALA A 503 -9.67 4.11 -5.65
C ALA A 503 -8.76 4.83 -6.67
N PHE A 504 -9.37 5.48 -7.67
CA PHE A 504 -8.67 6.31 -8.65
C PHE A 504 -8.95 7.79 -8.40
N TYR A 505 -7.92 8.62 -8.33
CA TYR A 505 -8.04 10.07 -8.18
C TYR A 505 -7.70 10.73 -9.53
N MET A 506 -8.73 11.09 -10.31
CA MET A 506 -8.59 11.67 -11.64
C MET A 506 -8.66 13.20 -11.52
N TYR A 507 -7.56 13.88 -11.86
CA TYR A 507 -7.42 15.33 -11.77
C TYR A 507 -8.07 16.05 -12.97
N ARG A 508 -8.29 17.37 -12.86
CA ARG A 508 -8.96 18.17 -13.90
C ARG A 508 -8.21 18.22 -15.24
N ASN A 509 -6.88 18.18 -15.22
CA ASN A 509 -6.01 18.02 -16.40
C ASN A 509 -5.87 16.57 -16.86
N GLY A 510 -6.71 15.66 -16.35
CA GLY A 510 -6.78 14.27 -16.76
C GLY A 510 -5.56 13.42 -16.41
N LEU A 511 -4.64 13.87 -15.54
CA LEU A 511 -3.74 12.94 -14.87
C LEU A 511 -4.53 12.10 -13.86
N PHE A 512 -3.97 10.99 -13.39
CA PHE A 512 -4.54 10.26 -12.25
C PHE A 512 -3.49 9.58 -11.38
N THR A 513 -3.85 9.36 -10.12
CA THR A 513 -3.12 8.54 -9.14
C THR A 513 -4.05 7.46 -8.58
N VAL A 514 -3.49 6.41 -7.97
CA VAL A 514 -4.26 5.29 -7.40
C VAL A 514 -3.98 5.17 -5.91
N ASN A 515 -5.01 4.89 -5.10
CA ASN A 515 -4.90 4.50 -3.70
C ASN A 515 -5.50 3.09 -3.53
N VAL A 516 -4.86 2.28 -2.69
CA VAL A 516 -5.10 0.83 -2.60
C VAL A 516 -5.18 0.45 -1.12
N CYS A 517 -6.35 0.03 -0.65
CA CYS A 517 -6.48 -0.52 0.69
C CYS A 517 -5.74 -1.86 0.78
N SER A 518 -4.51 -1.80 1.28
CA SER A 518 -3.57 -2.92 1.34
C SER A 518 -3.91 -3.97 2.41
N SER A 519 -5.10 -3.87 3.01
CA SER A 519 -5.73 -4.94 3.78
C SER A 519 -6.43 -5.97 2.88
N LEU A 520 -6.77 -5.57 1.65
CA LEU A 520 -7.52 -6.38 0.68
C LEU A 520 -6.61 -6.93 -0.43
N VAL A 521 -5.76 -6.07 -1.00
CA VAL A 521 -5.04 -6.32 -2.26
C VAL A 521 -3.63 -5.71 -2.19
N ASP A 522 -2.62 -6.47 -2.61
CA ASP A 522 -1.24 -5.99 -2.72
C ASP A 522 -1.05 -5.20 -4.03
N SER A 523 -0.22 -4.14 -4.01
CA SER A 523 0.02 -3.22 -5.14
C SER A 523 0.36 -3.91 -6.47
N SER A 524 1.03 -5.07 -6.42
CA SER A 524 1.35 -5.88 -7.61
C SER A 524 0.12 -6.27 -8.44
N ILE A 525 -1.01 -6.57 -7.80
CA ILE A 525 -2.29 -6.91 -8.46
C ILE A 525 -2.87 -5.70 -9.19
N VAL A 526 -2.71 -4.50 -8.61
CA VAL A 526 -3.15 -3.24 -9.20
C VAL A 526 -2.24 -2.82 -10.36
N ASN A 527 -0.94 -3.12 -10.30
CA ASN A 527 -0.03 -2.91 -11.43
C ASN A 527 -0.39 -3.76 -12.66
N HIS A 528 -0.88 -4.99 -12.48
CA HIS A 528 -1.43 -5.78 -13.59
C HIS A 528 -2.64 -5.11 -14.26
N LEU A 529 -3.51 -4.47 -13.48
CA LEU A 529 -4.62 -3.65 -14.00
C LEU A 529 -4.10 -2.38 -14.71
N LEU A 530 -3.13 -1.67 -14.14
CA LEU A 530 -2.53 -0.48 -14.77
C LEU A 530 -1.84 -0.80 -16.10
N ARG A 531 -1.14 -1.95 -16.19
CA ARG A 531 -0.55 -2.44 -17.43
C ARG A 531 -1.61 -2.83 -18.47
N PHE A 532 -2.72 -3.46 -18.06
CA PHE A 532 -3.85 -3.69 -18.95
C PHE A 532 -4.46 -2.38 -19.47
N ILE A 533 -4.71 -1.40 -18.59
CA ILE A 533 -5.21 -0.06 -18.98
C ILE A 533 -4.24 0.59 -19.97
N HIS A 534 -2.92 0.52 -19.74
CA HIS A 534 -1.93 1.12 -20.64
C HIS A 534 -1.86 0.45 -22.02
N ILE A 535 -1.99 -0.87 -22.09
CA ILE A 535 -2.08 -1.59 -23.38
C ILE A 535 -3.35 -1.17 -24.12
N ARG A 536 -4.48 -0.97 -23.41
CA ARG A 536 -5.70 -0.40 -23.98
C ARG A 536 -5.52 1.05 -24.49
N ILE A 537 -4.64 1.87 -23.90
CA ILE A 537 -4.25 3.16 -24.50
C ILE A 537 -3.66 2.93 -25.90
N LEU A 538 -2.63 2.07 -25.97
CA LEU A 538 -1.81 1.85 -27.16
C LEU A 538 -2.59 1.24 -28.32
N GLU A 539 -3.41 0.23 -28.05
CA GLU A 539 -4.24 -0.44 -29.05
C GLU A 539 -5.22 0.54 -29.72
N ASP A 540 -5.89 1.36 -28.91
CA ASP A 540 -7.03 2.15 -29.37
C ASP A 540 -6.65 3.52 -29.96
N THR A 541 -5.35 3.80 -30.14
CA THR A 541 -4.75 5.11 -30.47
C THR A 541 -5.38 5.93 -31.62
N GLU A 542 -6.18 5.33 -32.50
CA GLU A 542 -7.00 6.02 -33.52
C GLU A 542 -8.26 6.73 -32.96
N LYS A 543 -8.70 6.36 -31.75
CA LYS A 543 -9.82 7.01 -31.02
C LYS A 543 -9.37 8.19 -30.14
N TRP A 544 -8.07 8.49 -30.14
CA TRP A 544 -7.45 9.46 -29.22
C TRP A 544 -7.22 10.80 -29.91
N ASP A 545 -6.83 11.78 -29.10
CA ASP A 545 -6.41 13.10 -29.55
C ASP A 545 -5.29 13.06 -30.60
N ASP A 546 -5.31 14.01 -31.54
CA ASP A 546 -4.34 14.11 -32.65
C ASP A 546 -2.89 14.08 -32.18
N GLU A 547 -2.59 14.54 -30.96
CA GLU A 547 -1.25 14.54 -30.40
C GLU A 547 -0.81 13.17 -29.88
N VAL A 548 -1.71 12.45 -29.20
CA VAL A 548 -1.48 11.05 -28.78
C VAL A 548 -1.36 10.17 -30.03
N TYR A 549 -2.22 10.38 -31.04
CA TYR A 549 -2.10 9.72 -32.33
C TYR A 549 -0.78 10.07 -33.05
N ARG A 550 -0.28 11.32 -32.98
CA ARG A 550 1.04 11.70 -33.52
C ARG A 550 2.20 11.00 -32.79
N LYS A 551 2.18 10.92 -31.45
CA LYS A 551 3.20 10.14 -30.69
C LYS A 551 3.12 8.64 -30.99
N ALA A 552 1.93 8.06 -31.07
CA ALA A 552 1.74 6.62 -31.32
C ALA A 552 2.04 6.22 -32.78
N SER A 553 1.67 7.04 -33.75
CA SER A 553 1.94 6.77 -35.18
C SER A 553 3.42 6.90 -35.55
N ARG A 554 4.26 7.53 -34.70
CA ARG A 554 5.72 7.43 -34.76
C ARG A 554 6.19 6.00 -34.44
N ILE A 555 5.69 5.38 -33.35
CA ILE A 555 5.97 3.95 -33.01
C ILE A 555 5.64 3.04 -34.21
N SER A 556 4.49 3.27 -34.83
CA SER A 556 3.98 2.49 -35.96
C SER A 556 4.82 2.59 -37.25
N ARG A 557 5.91 3.36 -37.26
CA ARG A 557 6.91 3.40 -38.34
C ARG A 557 8.17 2.59 -38.02
N CYS A 558 8.46 2.36 -36.74
CA CYS A 558 9.56 1.51 -36.28
C CYS A 558 9.16 0.03 -36.21
N VAL A 559 7.86 -0.26 -36.07
CA VAL A 559 7.27 -1.60 -36.25
C VAL A 559 6.82 -1.75 -37.70
N SER A 560 7.01 -2.93 -38.32
CA SER A 560 6.52 -3.18 -39.67
C SER A 560 4.99 -3.04 -39.74
N SER A 561 4.50 -2.29 -40.75
CA SER A 561 3.09 -1.91 -40.89
C SER A 561 2.13 -3.10 -40.98
N GLU A 562 2.62 -4.25 -41.47
CA GLU A 562 1.88 -5.51 -41.51
C GLU A 562 1.54 -6.02 -40.09
N VAL A 563 2.45 -5.94 -39.13
CA VAL A 563 2.23 -6.41 -37.75
C VAL A 563 1.22 -5.53 -37.03
N VAL A 564 1.29 -4.21 -37.19
CA VAL A 564 0.32 -3.27 -36.61
C VAL A 564 -1.08 -3.52 -37.19
N ASN A 565 -1.19 -3.80 -38.49
CA ASN A 565 -2.48 -4.14 -39.11
C ASN A 565 -3.00 -5.50 -38.65
N VAL A 566 -2.15 -6.53 -38.52
CA VAL A 566 -2.54 -7.84 -37.96
C VAL A 566 -3.04 -7.69 -36.52
N ASN A 567 -2.35 -6.91 -35.67
CA ASN A 567 -2.78 -6.66 -34.30
C ASN A 567 -4.10 -5.88 -34.23
N LYS A 568 -4.31 -4.86 -35.07
CA LYS A 568 -5.62 -4.18 -35.21
C LYS A 568 -6.74 -5.12 -35.65
N THR A 569 -6.44 -6.06 -36.56
CA THR A 569 -7.38 -7.10 -36.97
C THR A 569 -7.63 -8.11 -35.84
N LEU A 570 -6.64 -8.46 -35.02
CA LEU A 570 -6.80 -9.35 -33.87
C LEU A 570 -7.55 -8.69 -32.70
N SER A 571 -7.35 -7.40 -32.42
CA SER A 571 -8.20 -6.65 -31.49
C SER A 571 -9.63 -6.61 -32.02
N ARG A 572 -9.86 -6.19 -33.26
CA ARG A 572 -11.20 -6.18 -33.87
C ARG A 572 -11.85 -7.56 -33.92
N ILE A 573 -11.09 -8.65 -34.09
CA ILE A 573 -11.60 -10.02 -34.02
C ILE A 573 -11.88 -10.44 -32.57
N SER A 574 -11.04 -10.06 -31.59
CA SER A 574 -11.34 -10.27 -30.17
C SER A 574 -12.65 -9.57 -29.79
N ASP A 575 -12.80 -8.30 -30.19
CA ASP A 575 -13.98 -7.49 -29.91
C ASP A 575 -15.20 -8.05 -30.65
N MET A 576 -15.06 -8.43 -31.93
CA MET A 576 -16.12 -9.16 -32.67
C MET A 576 -16.45 -10.54 -32.09
N ILE A 577 -15.52 -11.26 -31.46
CA ILE A 577 -15.83 -12.53 -30.78
C ILE A 577 -16.59 -12.25 -29.48
N LEU A 578 -16.14 -11.27 -28.71
CA LEU A 578 -16.83 -10.80 -27.51
C LEU A 578 -18.25 -10.29 -27.83
N ASP A 579 -18.44 -9.68 -29.01
CA ASP A 579 -19.74 -9.19 -29.49
C ASP A 579 -20.58 -10.24 -30.23
N GLN A 580 -19.99 -11.24 -30.89
CA GLN A 580 -20.75 -12.37 -31.46
C GLN A 580 -21.37 -13.25 -30.37
N TYR A 581 -20.81 -13.23 -29.16
CA TYR A 581 -21.45 -13.79 -27.96
C TYR A 581 -22.46 -12.85 -27.28
N SER A 582 -22.57 -11.56 -27.66
CA SER A 582 -23.50 -10.58 -27.04
C SER A 582 -24.68 -10.20 -27.94
N CYS A 583 -24.47 -10.08 -29.25
CA CYS A 583 -25.35 -9.33 -30.15
C CYS A 583 -26.60 -10.10 -30.60
N SER A 584 -26.53 -11.43 -30.75
CA SER A 584 -27.57 -12.24 -31.42
C SER A 584 -28.90 -12.39 -30.66
N THR A 585 -29.05 -11.80 -29.47
CA THR A 585 -30.25 -11.94 -28.62
C THR A 585 -30.76 -10.64 -27.98
N VAL A 586 -30.08 -9.50 -28.14
CA VAL A 586 -30.29 -8.32 -27.26
C VAL A 586 -31.09 -7.18 -27.93
N GLU A 587 -31.07 -7.05 -29.26
CA GLU A 587 -31.74 -5.94 -29.97
C GLU A 587 -33.27 -5.87 -29.78
N ALA A 588 -33.89 -6.94 -29.30
CA ALA A 588 -35.35 -7.04 -29.13
C ALA A 588 -35.87 -6.71 -27.71
N SER A 589 -35.02 -6.55 -26.70
CA SER A 589 -35.44 -6.46 -25.28
C SER A 589 -35.16 -5.12 -24.59
N VAL A 590 -34.19 -4.33 -25.06
CA VAL A 590 -33.76 -3.08 -24.41
C VAL A 590 -34.84 -1.98 -24.45
N ALA A 591 -35.83 -2.08 -25.35
CA ALA A 591 -36.88 -1.08 -25.52
C ALA A 591 -37.94 -1.03 -24.40
N SER A 592 -37.90 -1.93 -23.39
CA SER A 592 -38.96 -2.00 -22.38
C SER A 592 -38.56 -2.61 -21.02
N GLN A 593 -37.69 -1.94 -20.25
CA GLN A 593 -37.64 -2.16 -18.79
C GLN A 593 -37.07 -0.99 -17.95
N ASN A 594 -37.85 -0.62 -16.92
CA ASN A 594 -37.51 0.16 -15.72
C ASN A 594 -36.90 1.57 -15.84
N GLU A 595 -37.69 2.57 -15.43
CA GLU A 595 -37.29 3.96 -15.11
C GLU A 595 -36.49 4.08 -13.79
N ARG A 596 -35.51 3.19 -13.55
CA ARG A 596 -34.56 3.38 -12.44
C ARG A 596 -33.40 4.24 -12.92
N SER A 597 -33.20 5.39 -12.29
CA SER A 597 -32.03 6.24 -12.54
C SER A 597 -30.75 5.48 -12.19
N HIS A 598 -29.95 5.16 -13.19
CA HIS A 598 -28.62 4.53 -13.09
C HIS A 598 -27.61 5.40 -12.33
N LEU A 599 -27.91 6.69 -12.17
CA LEU A 599 -27.21 7.65 -11.33
C LEU A 599 -28.04 8.00 -10.09
N CYS A 600 -27.46 7.85 -8.91
CA CYS A 600 -28.08 8.11 -7.60
C CYS A 600 -27.10 8.87 -6.69
N ALA A 601 -27.49 10.03 -6.17
CA ALA A 601 -26.70 10.73 -5.15
C ALA A 601 -26.78 9.98 -3.81
N LEU A 602 -25.66 9.87 -3.10
CA LEU A 602 -25.58 9.29 -1.77
C LEU A 602 -25.61 10.43 -0.74
N LEU A 603 -26.81 10.66 -0.20
CA LEU A 603 -27.04 11.67 0.83
C LEU A 603 -26.93 10.98 2.19
N PHE A 604 -26.18 11.59 3.11
CA PHE A 604 -26.03 11.06 4.46
C PHE A 604 -26.63 12.04 5.47
N ASP A 605 -27.52 11.53 6.31
CA ASP A 605 -28.02 12.23 7.48
C ASP A 605 -26.95 12.25 8.57
N THR A 606 -26.64 13.43 9.10
CA THR A 606 -25.68 13.62 10.21
C THR A 606 -26.38 14.13 11.46
N ASP A 607 -25.78 13.87 12.62
CA ASP A 607 -26.16 14.49 13.89
C ASP A 607 -25.00 15.32 14.46
N ASP A 608 -25.29 16.12 15.49
CA ASP A 608 -24.35 16.96 16.24
C ASP A 608 -22.98 16.32 16.53
N ASP A 609 -22.92 15.02 16.88
CA ASP A 609 -21.68 14.35 17.27
C ASP A 609 -20.94 13.75 16.06
N ILE A 610 -21.68 13.31 15.04
CA ILE A 610 -21.09 12.98 13.74
C ILE A 610 -20.47 14.24 13.12
N GLU A 611 -21.15 15.39 13.17
CA GLU A 611 -20.64 16.67 12.66
C GLU A 611 -19.44 17.19 13.45
N ARG A 612 -19.44 17.05 14.78
CA ARG A 612 -18.24 17.27 15.62
C ARG A 612 -17.10 16.36 15.19
N THR A 613 -17.36 15.06 15.00
CA THR A 613 -16.33 14.09 14.59
C THR A 613 -15.77 14.36 13.20
N ILE A 614 -16.61 14.75 12.23
CA ILE A 614 -16.18 15.22 10.90
C ILE A 614 -15.35 16.51 11.00
N SER A 615 -15.65 17.39 11.97
CA SER A 615 -14.91 18.63 12.19
C SER A 615 -13.54 18.39 12.85
N ASP A 616 -13.47 17.51 13.86
CA ASP A 616 -12.22 17.04 14.45
C ASP A 616 -11.32 16.38 13.37
N ALA A 617 -11.90 15.48 12.57
CA ALA A 617 -11.21 14.74 11.53
C ALA A 617 -10.58 15.65 10.47
N LYS A 618 -11.27 16.73 10.07
CA LYS A 618 -10.72 17.75 9.16
C LYS A 618 -9.48 18.44 9.73
N ILE A 619 -9.41 18.64 11.05
CA ILE A 619 -8.27 19.28 11.71
C ILE A 619 -7.11 18.28 11.80
N SER A 620 -7.34 17.09 12.37
CA SER A 620 -6.27 16.09 12.55
C SER A 620 -5.70 15.59 11.22
N PHE A 621 -6.54 15.43 10.20
CA PHE A 621 -6.09 15.00 8.87
C PHE A 621 -5.31 16.10 8.13
N ALA A 622 -5.67 17.37 8.30
CA ALA A 622 -4.87 18.47 7.76
C ALA A 622 -3.48 18.53 8.41
N GLU A 623 -3.41 18.43 9.74
CA GLU A 623 -2.13 18.35 10.47
C GLU A 623 -1.28 17.14 10.01
N LEU A 624 -1.90 15.99 9.77
CA LEU A 624 -1.20 14.80 9.24
C LEU A 624 -0.69 15.00 7.81
N SER A 625 -1.52 15.56 6.92
CA SER A 625 -1.17 15.71 5.51
C SER A 625 -0.17 16.84 5.25
N GLU A 626 -0.10 17.86 6.11
CA GLU A 626 0.93 18.90 6.03
C GLU A 626 2.29 18.44 6.62
N ASP A 627 2.29 17.45 7.51
CA ASP A 627 3.52 16.85 8.07
C ASP A 627 4.23 15.90 7.08
N LEU A 628 3.59 15.45 6.00
CA LEU A 628 4.23 14.58 5.01
C LEU A 628 5.04 15.37 3.97
N SER A 629 6.36 15.37 4.11
CA SER A 629 7.29 15.79 3.06
C SER A 629 7.44 14.71 2.01
N SER A 630 7.38 15.07 0.73
CA SER A 630 7.62 14.15 -0.39
C SER A 630 8.38 14.80 -1.55
N ALA A 631 9.11 13.98 -2.31
CA ALA A 631 9.92 14.36 -3.47
C ALA A 631 10.11 13.17 -4.42
N THR A 632 10.49 13.43 -5.68
CA THR A 632 10.89 12.40 -6.64
C THR A 632 12.36 12.54 -7.06
N CYS A 633 13.04 11.42 -7.21
CA CYS A 633 14.31 11.31 -7.93
C CYS A 633 14.02 10.65 -9.27
N GLN A 634 14.01 11.44 -10.34
CA GLN A 634 13.87 10.98 -11.72
C GLN A 634 15.23 11.11 -12.40
N PHE A 635 15.81 9.99 -12.81
CA PHE A 635 17.12 9.92 -13.45
C PHE A 635 16.95 9.42 -14.89
N TYR A 636 17.06 10.33 -15.84
CA TYR A 636 17.00 10.04 -17.28
C TYR A 636 18.38 9.60 -17.81
N GLY A 637 18.40 8.70 -18.79
CA GLY A 637 19.63 8.06 -19.25
C GLY A 637 20.05 6.87 -18.39
N PHE A 638 19.11 6.20 -17.72
CA PHE A 638 19.39 4.99 -16.94
C PHE A 638 19.59 3.77 -17.85
N GLU A 639 20.86 3.47 -18.15
CA GLU A 639 21.30 2.26 -18.86
C GLU A 639 20.98 0.98 -18.05
N LEU A 640 19.77 0.42 -18.21
CA LEU A 640 19.41 -0.88 -17.62
C LEU A 640 20.22 -2.02 -18.25
N ASP A 641 20.45 -1.95 -19.56
CA ASP A 641 21.15 -2.97 -20.34
C ASP A 641 22.58 -3.20 -19.80
N LEU A 642 23.20 -2.17 -19.18
CA LEU A 642 24.47 -2.28 -18.45
C LEU A 642 24.39 -3.18 -17.19
N LEU A 643 23.21 -3.31 -16.57
CA LEU A 643 22.95 -4.29 -15.51
C LEU A 643 22.78 -5.70 -16.09
N GLU A 644 22.03 -5.82 -17.19
CA GLU A 644 21.81 -7.10 -17.89
C GLU A 644 23.14 -7.70 -18.38
N ASP A 645 23.99 -6.89 -19.03
CA ASP A 645 25.34 -7.27 -19.51
C ASP A 645 26.31 -7.69 -18.39
N ASN A 646 26.06 -7.27 -17.15
CA ASN A 646 26.89 -7.57 -15.98
C ASN A 646 26.29 -8.63 -15.03
N ASP A 647 25.17 -9.26 -15.39
CA ASP A 647 24.41 -10.20 -14.53
C ASP A 647 23.98 -9.59 -13.17
N ILE A 648 23.63 -8.30 -13.18
CA ILE A 648 23.21 -7.56 -11.99
C ILE A 648 21.69 -7.54 -11.90
N ASN A 649 21.14 -8.16 -10.85
CA ASN A 649 19.72 -8.06 -10.54
C ASN A 649 19.31 -6.61 -10.25
N VAL A 650 18.21 -6.17 -10.88
CA VAL A 650 17.79 -4.76 -10.91
C VAL A 650 17.21 -4.28 -9.56
N ASP A 651 16.49 -5.15 -8.85
CA ASP A 651 15.98 -4.89 -7.50
C ASP A 651 17.15 -4.73 -6.52
N ALA A 652 18.15 -5.61 -6.62
CA ALA A 652 19.40 -5.50 -5.87
C ALA A 652 20.15 -4.19 -6.17
N PHE A 653 20.24 -3.76 -7.44
CA PHE A 653 20.84 -2.47 -7.80
C PHE A 653 20.10 -1.29 -7.14
N ALA A 654 18.76 -1.29 -7.18
CA ALA A 654 17.95 -0.25 -6.51
C ALA A 654 18.25 -0.19 -5.01
N HIS A 655 18.27 -1.35 -4.33
CA HIS A 655 18.59 -1.43 -2.91
C HIS A 655 20.03 -0.99 -2.59
N MET A 656 21.01 -1.32 -3.43
CA MET A 656 22.39 -0.83 -3.28
C MET A 656 22.48 0.70 -3.49
N ALA A 657 21.77 1.26 -4.46
CA ALA A 657 21.72 2.72 -4.68
C ALA A 657 21.11 3.46 -3.48
N MET A 658 20.01 2.97 -2.93
CA MET A 658 19.38 3.53 -1.72
C MET A 658 20.29 3.42 -0.49
N GLN A 659 20.89 2.25 -0.25
CA GLN A 659 21.77 2.01 0.90
C GLN A 659 23.04 2.89 0.85
N LEU A 660 23.71 2.98 -0.31
CA LEU A 660 24.88 3.86 -0.48
C LEU A 660 24.52 5.34 -0.36
N THR A 661 23.35 5.76 -0.81
CA THR A 661 22.87 7.15 -0.65
C THR A 661 22.71 7.50 0.82
N PHE A 662 22.03 6.65 1.59
CA PHE A 662 21.88 6.83 3.03
C PHE A 662 23.25 6.85 3.73
N PHE A 663 24.15 5.94 3.35
CA PHE A 663 25.50 5.87 3.92
C PHE A 663 26.32 7.14 3.64
N LYS A 664 26.23 7.71 2.42
CA LYS A 664 26.84 9.01 2.06
C LYS A 664 26.28 10.18 2.87
N MET A 665 24.98 10.18 3.17
CA MET A 665 24.32 11.28 3.91
C MET A 665 24.56 11.22 5.42
N TYR A 666 24.53 10.02 6.01
CA TYR A 666 24.47 9.83 7.47
C TYR A 666 25.71 9.16 8.08
N TYR A 667 26.69 8.76 7.27
CA TYR A 667 27.93 8.08 7.70
C TYR A 667 27.70 6.82 8.56
N ARG A 668 26.52 6.21 8.44
CA ARG A 668 26.11 4.95 9.08
C ARG A 668 25.32 4.11 8.09
N HIS A 669 25.29 2.81 8.33
CA HIS A 669 24.45 1.91 7.54
C HIS A 669 22.98 2.06 7.93
N PRO A 670 22.04 2.04 6.96
CA PRO A 670 20.61 2.00 7.25
C PRO A 670 20.12 0.60 7.62
N ALA A 671 19.02 0.53 8.36
CA ALA A 671 18.09 -0.59 8.37
C ALA A 671 17.03 -0.44 7.26
N VAL A 672 16.98 -1.39 6.32
CA VAL A 672 16.16 -1.29 5.10
C VAL A 672 15.27 -2.51 4.93
N GLY A 673 13.98 -2.36 5.20
CA GLY A 673 12.96 -3.37 4.96
C GLY A 673 12.31 -3.23 3.59
N THR A 674 11.97 -4.33 2.94
CA THR A 674 11.18 -4.38 1.69
C THR A 674 10.15 -5.51 1.72
N LYS A 675 9.05 -5.37 0.98
CA LYS A 675 8.02 -6.40 0.83
C LYS A 675 8.37 -7.34 -0.33
N VAL A 676 8.50 -8.62 -0.04
CA VAL A 676 8.75 -9.67 -1.04
C VAL A 676 7.47 -10.46 -1.27
N SER A 677 7.01 -10.59 -2.52
CA SER A 677 5.75 -11.28 -2.80
C SER A 677 5.85 -12.79 -2.57
N MET A 678 4.88 -13.32 -1.82
CA MET A 678 4.73 -14.73 -1.47
C MET A 678 3.76 -15.45 -2.43
N ARG A 679 3.41 -14.83 -3.56
CA ARG A 679 2.38 -15.33 -4.49
C ARG A 679 2.73 -16.68 -5.16
N ARG A 680 3.94 -17.23 -5.03
CA ARG A 680 4.21 -18.65 -5.36
C ARG A 680 3.39 -19.63 -4.51
N PHE A 681 2.91 -19.20 -3.33
CA PHE A 681 2.13 -20.02 -2.42
C PHE A 681 0.61 -19.78 -2.51
N TYR A 682 -0.16 -20.80 -2.13
CA TYR A 682 -1.60 -20.75 -1.99
C TYR A 682 -2.04 -19.59 -1.09
N HIS A 683 -2.81 -18.66 -1.66
CA HIS A 683 -3.26 -17.42 -1.03
C HIS A 683 -2.13 -16.56 -0.41
N GLY A 684 -0.91 -16.67 -0.95
CA GLY A 684 0.22 -15.83 -0.53
C GLY A 684 0.02 -14.35 -0.84
N HIS A 685 0.46 -13.50 0.10
CA HIS A 685 0.52 -12.05 -0.02
C HIS A 685 1.99 -11.60 -0.17
N PHE A 686 2.61 -11.14 0.93
CA PHE A 686 4.02 -10.76 1.03
C PHE A 686 4.62 -11.22 2.37
N ASP A 687 5.95 -11.21 2.49
CA ASP A 687 6.70 -11.21 3.75
C ASP A 687 7.78 -10.10 3.68
N THR A 688 8.45 -9.81 4.78
CA THR A 688 9.46 -8.74 4.86
C THR A 688 10.86 -9.31 4.66
N LEU A 689 11.68 -8.63 3.85
CA LEU A 689 13.12 -8.85 3.77
C LEU A 689 13.86 -7.63 4.31
N ILE A 690 14.79 -7.84 5.24
CA ILE A 690 15.81 -6.84 5.59
C ILE A 690 16.95 -6.96 4.58
N THR A 691 17.12 -5.92 3.76
CA THR A 691 18.08 -5.89 2.63
C THR A 691 19.46 -5.36 3.04
N SER A 692 19.59 -4.88 4.27
CA SER A 692 20.86 -4.48 4.87
C SER A 692 21.67 -5.72 5.26
N THR A 693 22.92 -5.84 4.80
CA THR A 693 23.75 -7.05 4.96
C THR A 693 25.18 -6.70 5.42
N GLU A 694 25.96 -7.67 5.92
CA GLU A 694 27.38 -7.43 6.23
C GLU A 694 28.15 -7.06 4.94
N GLU A 695 27.75 -7.67 3.83
CA GLU A 695 28.24 -7.46 2.47
C GLU A 695 27.92 -6.05 1.95
N SER A 696 26.67 -5.59 2.04
CA SER A 696 26.30 -4.23 1.60
C SER A 696 26.92 -3.15 2.49
N MET A 697 27.08 -3.41 3.80
CA MET A 697 27.81 -2.52 4.70
C MET A 697 29.30 -2.44 4.37
N ALA A 698 29.95 -3.58 4.07
CA ALA A 698 31.35 -3.62 3.66
C ALA A 698 31.55 -2.87 2.33
N TRP A 699 30.66 -3.09 1.36
CA TRP A 699 30.68 -2.36 0.09
C TRP A 699 30.50 -0.84 0.26
N CYS A 700 29.50 -0.40 1.04
CA CYS A 700 29.28 1.03 1.31
C CYS A 700 30.53 1.70 1.91
N ARG A 701 31.22 1.03 2.85
CA ARG A 701 32.48 1.51 3.42
C ARG A 701 33.59 1.60 2.36
N ALA A 702 33.75 0.59 1.52
CA ALA A 702 34.75 0.57 0.46
C ALA A 702 34.51 1.63 -0.63
N MET A 703 33.25 1.99 -0.91
CA MET A 703 32.90 3.06 -1.85
C MET A 703 33.31 4.46 -1.36
N LEU A 704 33.40 4.68 -0.04
CA LEU A 704 33.84 5.95 0.57
C LEU A 704 35.32 5.95 1.00
N SER A 705 36.00 4.81 1.03
CA SER A 705 37.43 4.70 1.37
C SER A 705 38.30 5.03 0.15
N GLU A 706 39.18 6.04 0.26
CA GLU A 706 40.12 6.44 -0.79
C GLU A 706 41.12 5.32 -1.14
N ASP A 707 41.57 4.56 -0.16
CA ASP A 707 42.49 3.41 -0.32
C ASP A 707 41.88 2.21 -1.08
N SER A 708 40.55 2.16 -1.21
CA SER A 708 39.84 1.01 -1.78
C SER A 708 39.88 1.01 -3.30
N SER A 709 40.63 0.07 -3.88
CA SER A 709 40.75 -0.09 -5.33
C SER A 709 39.41 -0.41 -6.01
N LEU A 710 39.29 -0.06 -7.29
CA LEU A 710 38.08 -0.33 -8.10
C LEU A 710 37.71 -1.83 -8.11
N ASP A 711 38.71 -2.69 -8.23
CA ASP A 711 38.56 -4.16 -8.17
C ASP A 711 38.08 -4.66 -6.80
N HIS A 712 38.54 -4.04 -5.70
CA HIS A 712 38.02 -4.36 -4.37
C HIS A 712 36.55 -3.92 -4.21
N ARG A 713 36.22 -2.70 -4.65
CA ARG A 713 34.84 -2.18 -4.68
C ARG A 713 33.92 -3.04 -5.53
N ARG A 714 34.37 -3.50 -6.71
CA ARG A 714 33.67 -4.47 -7.58
C ARG A 714 33.33 -5.77 -6.85
N ARG A 715 34.33 -6.42 -6.23
CA ARG A 715 34.09 -7.69 -5.51
C ARG A 715 33.07 -7.54 -4.39
N LEU A 716 33.13 -6.44 -3.64
CA LEU A 716 32.17 -6.18 -2.57
C LEU A 716 30.77 -5.83 -3.11
N PHE A 717 30.67 -5.09 -4.21
CA PHE A 717 29.39 -4.81 -4.87
C PHE A 717 28.69 -6.10 -5.33
N LEU A 718 29.40 -6.96 -6.05
CA LEU A 718 28.84 -8.22 -6.55
C LEU A 718 28.50 -9.18 -5.41
N ALA A 719 29.26 -9.17 -4.31
CA ALA A 719 28.90 -9.92 -3.10
C ALA A 719 27.60 -9.40 -2.46
N ALA A 720 27.43 -8.08 -2.36
CA ALA A 720 26.21 -7.47 -1.82
C ALA A 720 24.97 -7.71 -2.71
N VAL A 721 25.13 -7.61 -4.03
CA VAL A 721 24.08 -7.95 -5.01
C VAL A 721 23.69 -9.42 -4.90
N GLY A 722 24.68 -10.34 -4.91
CA GLY A 722 24.42 -11.77 -4.75
C GLY A 722 23.75 -12.11 -3.41
N LYS A 723 24.12 -11.42 -2.33
CA LYS A 723 23.50 -11.59 -1.02
C LYS A 723 22.05 -11.10 -0.99
N HIS A 724 21.74 -9.98 -1.66
CA HIS A 724 20.37 -9.48 -1.80
C HIS A 724 19.50 -10.48 -2.59
N VAL A 725 19.98 -10.98 -3.72
CA VAL A 725 19.28 -12.01 -4.53
C VAL A 725 19.05 -13.29 -3.72
N GLN A 726 20.04 -13.73 -2.92
CA GLN A 726 19.86 -14.85 -2.01
C GLN A 726 18.76 -14.57 -0.97
N GLY A 727 18.71 -13.36 -0.41
CA GLY A 727 17.66 -12.95 0.54
C GLY A 727 16.26 -12.93 -0.07
N LEU A 728 16.12 -12.41 -1.29
CA LEU A 728 14.86 -12.45 -2.05
C LEU A 728 14.38 -13.90 -2.24
N GLU A 729 15.27 -14.80 -2.64
CA GLU A 729 14.88 -16.19 -2.91
C GLU A 729 14.70 -17.03 -1.62
N GLU A 730 15.46 -16.78 -0.54
CA GLU A 730 15.16 -17.33 0.80
C GLU A 730 13.70 -17.00 1.19
N VAL A 731 13.27 -15.73 1.06
CA VAL A 731 11.89 -15.32 1.38
C VAL A 731 10.87 -15.89 0.40
N ARG A 732 11.07 -15.78 -0.92
CA ARG A 732 10.16 -16.35 -1.95
C ARG A 732 9.98 -17.86 -1.85
N SER A 733 10.96 -18.58 -1.29
CA SER A 733 10.90 -20.02 -1.00
C SER A 733 10.25 -20.36 0.36
N GLY A 734 9.68 -19.38 1.07
CA GLY A 734 8.95 -19.60 2.31
C GLY A 734 9.79 -19.52 3.58
N LEU A 735 11.00 -18.97 3.52
CA LEU A 735 11.92 -18.85 4.67
C LEU A 735 11.93 -17.44 5.31
N GLY A 736 10.95 -16.60 4.96
CA GLY A 736 10.65 -15.36 5.67
C GLY A 736 10.19 -15.63 7.12
N CYS A 737 10.57 -14.75 8.04
CA CYS A 737 10.30 -14.93 9.47
C CYS A 737 9.40 -13.84 10.09
N PHE A 738 9.19 -12.70 9.43
CA PHE A 738 8.52 -11.56 10.06
C PHE A 738 7.02 -11.80 10.23
N ASN A 739 6.33 -12.33 9.20
CA ASN A 739 4.94 -12.75 9.35
C ASN A 739 4.75 -13.77 10.49
N HIS A 740 5.68 -14.71 10.64
CA HIS A 740 5.62 -15.78 11.64
C HIS A 740 5.82 -15.24 13.06
N LEU A 741 6.76 -14.31 13.26
CA LEU A 741 6.91 -13.58 14.53
C LEU A 741 5.66 -12.76 14.85
N SER A 742 5.05 -12.10 13.86
CA SER A 742 3.75 -11.43 14.04
C SER A 742 2.62 -12.41 14.37
N THR A 743 2.66 -13.68 13.94
CA THR A 743 1.71 -14.71 14.38
C THR A 743 1.97 -15.11 15.83
N LEU A 744 3.22 -15.35 16.20
CA LEU A 744 3.61 -15.70 17.58
C LEU A 744 3.21 -14.60 18.58
N HIS A 745 3.33 -13.33 18.16
CA HIS A 745 2.86 -12.17 18.92
C HIS A 745 1.32 -12.12 19.04
N GLU A 746 0.57 -12.40 17.96
CA GLU A 746 -0.90 -12.52 18.05
C GLU A 746 -1.31 -13.65 19.01
N MET A 747 -0.66 -14.82 18.95
CA MET A 747 -0.99 -15.94 19.84
C MET A 747 -0.72 -15.61 21.31
N ALA A 748 0.40 -14.96 21.62
CA ALA A 748 0.69 -14.51 22.99
C ALA A 748 -0.41 -13.58 23.53
N ILE A 749 -0.88 -12.62 22.72
CA ILE A 749 -2.00 -11.74 23.08
C ILE A 749 -3.32 -12.53 23.23
N LEU A 750 -3.63 -13.45 22.30
CA LEU A 750 -4.88 -14.22 22.31
C LEU A 750 -4.96 -15.24 23.45
N GLU A 751 -3.83 -15.77 23.90
CA GLU A 751 -3.74 -16.69 25.05
C GLU A 751 -3.57 -15.95 26.40
N GLY A 752 -3.40 -14.62 26.37
CA GLY A 752 -3.31 -13.76 27.56
C GLY A 752 -1.91 -13.66 28.18
N ASP A 753 -0.88 -14.14 27.49
CA ASP A 753 0.51 -14.00 27.89
C ASP A 753 1.08 -12.64 27.44
N HIS A 754 0.71 -11.61 28.19
CA HIS A 754 1.25 -10.27 28.01
C HIS A 754 2.78 -10.23 28.12
N GLN A 755 3.41 -11.04 28.99
CA GLN A 755 4.86 -11.03 29.16
C GLN A 755 5.58 -11.47 27.87
N SER A 756 5.08 -12.52 27.20
CA SER A 756 5.64 -12.94 25.91
C SER A 756 5.32 -11.95 24.77
N ALA A 757 4.14 -11.31 24.80
CA ALA A 757 3.79 -10.28 23.83
C ALA A 757 4.67 -9.03 23.95
N ASP A 758 4.87 -8.55 25.18
CA ASP A 758 5.78 -7.44 25.53
C ASP A 758 7.22 -7.80 25.13
N THR A 759 7.68 -9.03 25.43
CA THR A 759 9.01 -9.51 25.02
C THR A 759 9.19 -9.48 23.50
N LEU A 760 8.20 -9.90 22.72
CA LEU A 760 8.23 -9.85 21.25
C LEU A 760 8.15 -8.40 20.71
N THR A 761 7.50 -7.50 21.44
CA THR A 761 7.45 -6.05 21.13
C THR A 761 8.80 -5.38 21.40
N ASP A 762 9.41 -5.60 22.57
CA ASP A 762 10.76 -5.13 22.91
C ASP A 762 11.78 -5.65 21.88
N LEU A 763 11.72 -6.94 21.54
CA LEU A 763 12.55 -7.56 20.51
C LEU A 763 12.37 -6.94 19.12
N SER A 764 11.21 -6.33 18.85
CA SER A 764 10.87 -5.66 17.59
C SER A 764 11.37 -4.22 17.55
N GLU A 765 11.16 -3.45 18.62
CA GLU A 765 11.66 -2.08 18.76
C GLU A 765 13.20 -2.02 18.80
N LEU A 766 13.83 -2.88 19.60
CA LEU A 766 15.27 -2.81 19.89
C LEU A 766 16.17 -2.98 18.66
N ALA A 767 15.67 -3.63 17.60
CA ALA A 767 16.52 -4.43 16.72
C ALA A 767 16.42 -4.12 15.22
N ALA A 768 15.65 -3.10 14.83
CA ALA A 768 15.25 -2.84 13.44
C ALA A 768 14.41 -3.99 12.82
N GLY A 769 13.65 -4.69 13.67
CA GLY A 769 12.88 -5.88 13.31
C GLY A 769 11.42 -5.59 12.94
N SER A 770 10.88 -4.43 13.30
CA SER A 770 9.55 -3.97 12.91
C SER A 770 9.61 -2.70 12.07
N PRO A 771 8.50 -2.30 11.41
CA PRO A 771 8.44 -1.02 10.72
C PRO A 771 8.83 0.16 11.61
N GLU A 772 8.51 0.12 12.91
CA GLU A 772 8.81 1.21 13.87
C GLU A 772 10.30 1.39 14.19
N SER A 773 11.19 0.55 13.65
CA SER A 773 12.64 0.59 13.87
C SER A 773 13.47 0.55 12.58
N LEU A 774 12.84 0.68 11.40
CA LEU A 774 13.52 0.84 10.11
C LEU A 774 13.99 2.28 9.86
N ASP A 775 15.13 2.44 9.18
CA ASP A 775 15.53 3.73 8.59
C ASP A 775 14.83 4.00 7.26
N MET A 776 14.59 2.94 6.47
CA MET A 776 13.95 3.03 5.16
C MET A 776 12.99 1.85 4.95
N SER A 777 11.73 2.16 4.67
CA SER A 777 10.70 1.19 4.24
C SER A 777 10.55 1.28 2.74
N CYS A 778 10.76 0.16 2.04
CA CYS A 778 10.84 0.11 0.58
C CYS A 778 9.71 -0.70 -0.06
N GLU A 779 9.26 -0.27 -1.24
CA GLU A 779 8.44 -1.08 -2.14
C GLU A 779 8.95 -0.95 -3.58
N GLY A 780 9.38 -2.07 -4.17
CA GLY A 780 9.90 -2.14 -5.52
C GLY A 780 8.83 -2.50 -6.54
N CYS A 781 8.96 -1.98 -7.76
CA CYS A 781 8.19 -2.41 -8.92
C CYS A 781 9.12 -2.93 -10.02
N ALA A 782 8.97 -4.21 -10.36
CA ALA A 782 9.84 -4.90 -11.31
C ALA A 782 9.67 -4.36 -12.74
N VAL A 783 10.81 -4.24 -13.42
CA VAL A 783 11.03 -3.51 -14.68
C VAL A 783 10.02 -3.86 -15.79
N HIS A 784 9.72 -5.14 -15.96
CA HIS A 784 9.01 -5.65 -17.13
C HIS A 784 7.48 -5.67 -16.96
N GLU A 785 6.97 -5.39 -15.76
CA GLU A 785 5.56 -5.64 -15.38
C GLU A 785 4.81 -4.40 -14.86
N SER A 786 5.52 -3.39 -14.33
CA SER A 786 4.88 -2.20 -13.76
C SER A 786 5.03 -0.96 -14.64
N LEU A 787 4.04 -0.07 -14.52
CA LEU A 787 4.03 1.30 -15.04
C LEU A 787 3.80 2.35 -13.95
N GLY A 788 3.61 1.87 -12.72
CA GLY A 788 3.45 2.66 -11.52
C GLY A 788 4.70 2.63 -10.67
N VAL A 789 5.08 3.80 -10.15
CA VAL A 789 5.97 3.90 -9.00
C VAL A 789 5.07 3.81 -7.76
N PRO A 790 5.30 2.85 -6.85
CA PRO A 790 4.54 2.77 -5.61
C PRO A 790 4.94 3.94 -4.71
N VAL A 791 4.07 4.33 -3.77
CA VAL A 791 4.36 5.32 -2.73
C VAL A 791 4.24 4.63 -1.38
N VAL A 792 5.25 4.85 -0.54
CA VAL A 792 5.34 4.28 0.80
C VAL A 792 5.29 5.40 1.83
N VAL A 793 4.43 5.27 2.84
CA VAL A 793 4.42 6.15 4.02
C VAL A 793 5.63 5.78 4.91
N PRO A 794 6.39 6.74 5.47
CA PRO A 794 7.49 6.42 6.36
C PRO A 794 6.94 5.87 7.70
N PRO A 795 7.30 4.65 8.13
CA PRO A 795 6.69 4.01 9.30
C PRO A 795 7.06 4.70 10.63
N THR A 796 8.15 5.47 10.67
CA THR A 796 8.53 6.30 11.82
C THR A 796 8.78 7.75 11.41
N LEU A 797 8.67 8.66 12.38
CA LEU A 797 9.06 10.06 12.25
C LEU A 797 10.50 10.26 11.75
N TYR A 798 11.40 9.30 11.96
CA TYR A 798 12.83 9.39 11.65
C TYR A 798 13.27 8.49 10.49
N SER A 799 12.30 7.95 9.74
CA SER A 799 12.50 7.05 8.60
C SER A 799 12.16 7.70 7.25
N TYR A 800 12.55 7.02 6.18
CA TYR A 800 12.08 7.29 4.82
C TYR A 800 11.07 6.23 4.35
N GLY A 801 10.04 6.67 3.65
CA GLY A 801 9.26 5.81 2.76
C GLY A 801 9.83 5.91 1.35
N LEU A 802 10.19 4.78 0.74
CA LEU A 802 10.80 4.73 -0.59
C LEU A 802 10.01 3.78 -1.50
N GLY A 803 9.65 4.27 -2.68
CA GLY A 803 9.03 3.46 -3.72
C GLY A 803 9.74 3.68 -5.04
N TYR A 804 9.92 2.63 -5.86
CA TYR A 804 10.77 2.74 -7.04
C TYR A 804 10.36 1.91 -8.26
N LEU A 805 10.77 2.38 -9.43
CA LEU A 805 10.68 1.74 -10.73
C LEU A 805 11.98 2.01 -11.49
N LEU A 806 12.66 0.95 -11.94
CA LEU A 806 13.81 1.06 -12.84
C LEU A 806 13.40 0.52 -14.22
N ALA A 807 13.85 1.16 -15.31
CA ALA A 807 13.53 0.77 -16.67
C ALA A 807 14.60 1.25 -17.67
N ARG A 808 14.56 0.78 -18.94
CA ARG A 808 15.70 0.79 -19.90
C ARG A 808 16.37 2.13 -20.22
N SER A 809 15.76 3.24 -19.84
CA SER A 809 16.33 4.58 -20.00
C SER A 809 15.97 5.54 -18.85
N LEU A 810 15.25 5.06 -17.84
CA LEU A 810 14.68 5.89 -16.77
C LEU A 810 14.67 5.12 -15.44
N ALA A 811 15.24 5.74 -14.40
CA ALA A 811 15.14 5.28 -13.02
C ALA A 811 14.33 6.31 -12.21
N VAL A 812 13.25 5.87 -11.54
CA VAL A 812 12.42 6.73 -10.70
C VAL A 812 12.27 6.19 -9.29
N PHE A 813 12.44 7.08 -8.31
CA PHE A 813 12.15 6.82 -6.90
C PHE A 813 11.22 7.93 -6.38
N THR A 814 10.14 7.57 -5.71
CA THR A 814 9.40 8.47 -4.81
C THR A 814 9.98 8.37 -3.41
N VAL A 815 10.18 9.52 -2.76
CA VAL A 815 10.74 9.63 -1.42
C VAL A 815 9.74 10.37 -0.53
N CYS A 816 9.43 9.79 0.63
CA CYS A 816 8.60 10.37 1.68
C CYS A 816 9.40 10.49 2.99
N ALA A 817 9.14 11.53 3.77
CA ALA A 817 9.69 11.75 5.12
C ALA A 817 8.73 12.64 5.94
N TRP A 818 8.83 12.63 7.28
CA TRP A 818 8.02 13.50 8.13
C TRP A 818 8.71 14.85 8.36
N ALA A 819 8.05 15.95 8.02
CA ALA A 819 8.57 17.31 8.06
C ALA A 819 8.81 17.81 9.50
N SER A 820 8.04 17.29 10.47
CA SER A 820 8.23 17.54 11.90
C SER A 820 9.54 16.97 12.47
N TYR A 821 10.27 16.11 11.73
CA TYR A 821 11.56 15.57 12.16
C TYR A 821 12.73 16.10 11.32
N PRO A 822 13.60 16.98 11.87
CA PRO A 822 14.65 17.66 11.11
C PRO A 822 15.83 16.75 10.70
N GLY A 823 15.85 15.48 11.13
CA GLY A 823 16.89 14.52 10.73
C GLY A 823 16.65 13.86 9.38
N THR A 824 15.43 13.92 8.84
CA THR A 824 15.04 13.38 7.53
C THR A 824 14.54 14.48 6.61
N CYS A 825 14.86 14.39 5.31
CA CYS A 825 14.39 15.34 4.31
C CYS A 825 14.28 14.65 2.95
N ALA A 826 13.04 14.49 2.45
CA ALA A 826 12.77 13.77 1.22
C ALA A 826 13.51 14.37 0.01
N GLU A 827 13.50 15.70 -0.12
CA GLU A 827 14.15 16.40 -1.24
C GLU A 827 15.69 16.28 -1.21
N ASN A 828 16.31 16.38 -0.03
CA ASN A 828 17.75 16.17 0.10
C ASN A 828 18.14 14.72 -0.22
N PHE A 829 17.35 13.73 0.23
CA PHE A 829 17.60 12.33 -0.10
C PHE A 829 17.41 12.05 -1.59
N ALA A 830 16.35 12.57 -2.22
CA ALA A 830 16.12 12.45 -3.66
C ALA A 830 17.27 13.07 -4.49
N ARG A 831 17.73 14.28 -4.14
CA ARG A 831 18.87 14.93 -4.80
C ARG A 831 20.18 14.16 -4.59
N SER A 832 20.41 13.58 -3.40
CA SER A 832 21.57 12.73 -3.14
C SER A 832 21.50 11.39 -3.89
N LEU A 833 20.31 10.79 -4.03
CA LEU A 833 20.08 9.53 -4.74
C LEU A 833 20.35 9.67 -6.24
N HIS A 834 19.91 10.77 -6.86
CA HIS A 834 20.22 11.07 -8.27
C HIS A 834 21.74 11.14 -8.51
N SER A 835 22.49 11.80 -7.61
CA SER A 835 23.95 11.85 -7.69
C SER A 835 24.58 10.46 -7.50
N CYS A 836 24.02 9.66 -6.57
CA CYS A 836 24.48 8.30 -6.32
C CYS A 836 24.27 7.36 -7.50
N ILE A 837 23.14 7.46 -8.22
CA ILE A 837 22.87 6.69 -9.45
C ILE A 837 23.88 7.07 -10.55
N ALA A 838 24.16 8.38 -10.73
CA ALA A 838 25.20 8.84 -11.66
C ALA A 838 26.61 8.31 -11.34
N ASP A 839 26.98 8.24 -10.05
CA ASP A 839 28.24 7.64 -9.62
C ASP A 839 28.27 6.13 -9.90
N LEU A 840 27.15 5.44 -9.65
CA LEU A 840 27.04 4.00 -9.81
C LEU A 840 27.09 3.58 -11.28
N GLN A 841 26.42 4.28 -12.21
CA GLN A 841 26.60 4.01 -13.64
C GLN A 841 28.06 4.16 -14.08
N LYS A 842 28.73 5.25 -13.68
CA LYS A 842 30.17 5.46 -14.01
C LYS A 842 31.10 4.44 -13.37
N PHE A 843 30.66 3.77 -12.31
CA PHE A 843 31.36 2.63 -11.69
C PHE A 843 31.09 1.33 -12.46
N LEU A 844 29.85 1.11 -12.90
CA LEU A 844 29.43 -0.03 -13.72
C LEU A 844 30.05 -0.03 -15.13
N GLN A 845 30.15 1.14 -15.78
CA GLN A 845 30.85 1.36 -17.06
C GLN A 845 32.38 1.14 -16.99
N ARG A 846 32.91 0.71 -15.83
CA ARG A 846 34.33 0.38 -15.60
C ARG A 846 34.53 -1.05 -15.09
N LEU A 847 33.49 -1.88 -15.18
CA LEU A 847 33.53 -3.34 -14.95
C LEU A 847 33.98 -4.09 -16.21
#